data_AF-A0AA41Z1D4-F1
#
_entry.id   AF-A0AA41Z1D4-F1
#
_cell.length_a   1.000
_cell.length_b   1.000
_cell.length_c   1.000
_cell.angle_alpha   90.00
_cell.angle_beta   90.00
_cell.angle_gamma   90.00
#
_symmetry.space_group_name_H-M   'P 1'
#
loop_
_entity.id
_entity.type
_entity.pdbx_description
1 polymer ?
#
loop_
_entity_poly.entity_id
_entity_poly.type
_entity_poly.pdbx_seq_one_letter_code
_entity_poly.pdbx_strand_id
1 'polypeptide(L)'
;MGFQWFRRRKAINSILTTISILVSSANEIEYYNKYYEAAHFEPGAVQGEIKRIADLYQAHPRILKMERNAEGNSAVIALWGSLMLTPLDPKNVSLLASGQVVNSGILIDFLGDYRASARRGLPVYKISGGSGYYWAARFNDGGDGTLRFGIADASVFNAASAPAQATSDQALAFSEVMPTAIVPPRSPVGSAPDDSAQAEAKEKANQAEAEAQAARNAAAAKLRKAQFERASTNAKKAIDDASAFVKSSATTPKLLDYVQQIADLNDTLSASDANVTEAKTKALLRSLQDDPDFQRFRDERDKQRQRQIARDLGDAVHTLTSQRQFLVGYVTRDPTSANASKLLPLIKRAEVVVASPDLDRVQTLLGQVDIALQDAGLSDEFAASQKMQQPDDSTQGDSASSSEAHKIESAEAQQKTGVQLVGTEKNAFLLKGDLQDVVLMYNSSSSAPHVVRNLRGDIVFTEGRADACLFGRDGDDRELSAVMRSTLSAYNTAKTVVLGGDPCNADQLNTYDVVATRRGTFLRQDPEAALALIKAIEIDAFKSLVTVTDAQLKAAASADAVAATEIAADVEKGVKEGFGLILFTGNSAAICLVAQDQVEAHRQLLVGHAERLASDMRAAPTLVPTSPDGAFVNAKRGQCGAIYAQSAELKDLAGALKRDGLAYRFSSVWIETDKVKAMADKLRMQNENAARQSAERQRRQIEEQHLASLRAADEASKLANLQAASRDKYLSSANASQANIAADVKEFMDHPDNSEGVARVFPTFASLYRNELANRWELMSENAALEDYGMSDFKGRKLETALSRINIGLKNRMLGDYKSECFIFGEIEDSEFAMRRDPIAVSCDDDAALSSWKIQHGFKSVWTLSTADPTAIGRY
;
A
#
# COMPACT_ATOMS: atom_id res chain seq x y z
N MET A 1 8.95 -16.33 -41.45
CA MET A 1 8.37 -15.96 -40.15
C MET A 1 8.47 -14.44 -40.02
N GLY A 2 7.33 -13.74 -39.92
CA GLY A 2 7.32 -12.28 -39.87
C GLY A 2 7.52 -11.80 -38.44
N PHE A 3 8.66 -11.14 -38.16
CA PHE A 3 8.87 -10.46 -36.90
C PHE A 3 8.69 -8.94 -37.07
N GLN A 4 8.11 -8.29 -36.07
CA GLN A 4 8.01 -6.84 -36.01
C GLN A 4 8.99 -6.29 -34.97
N TRP A 5 9.87 -5.38 -35.39
CA TRP A 5 10.85 -4.73 -34.51
C TRP A 5 10.38 -3.32 -34.12
N PHE A 6 10.16 -3.11 -32.84
CA PHE A 6 9.83 -1.81 -32.27
C PHE A 6 11.03 -1.25 -31.52
N ARG A 7 11.40 -0.01 -31.83
CA ARG A 7 12.45 0.72 -31.10
C ARG A 7 11.96 2.09 -30.71
N ARG A 8 12.06 2.40 -29.42
CA ARG A 8 11.81 3.74 -28.88
C ARG A 8 13.08 4.26 -28.23
N ARG A 9 13.60 5.39 -28.71
CA ARG A 9 14.63 6.17 -28.00
C ARG A 9 13.98 7.36 -27.32
N LYS A 10 14.45 7.68 -26.12
CA LYS A 10 13.90 8.77 -25.31
C LYS A 10 15.02 9.40 -24.49
N ALA A 11 15.20 10.71 -24.63
CA ALA A 11 16.07 11.48 -23.75
C ALA A 11 15.27 11.98 -22.54
N ILE A 12 15.82 11.83 -21.34
CA ILE A 12 15.27 12.38 -20.09
C ILE A 12 16.45 13.07 -19.40
N ASN A 13 16.38 14.38 -19.17
CA ASN A 13 17.47 15.17 -18.58
C ASN A 13 18.84 14.92 -19.24
N SER A 14 18.87 14.87 -20.58
CA SER A 14 20.07 14.58 -21.40
C SER A 14 20.62 13.14 -21.31
N ILE A 15 19.95 12.23 -20.59
CA ILE A 15 20.29 10.80 -20.54
C ILE A 15 19.41 10.03 -21.52
N LEU A 16 20.03 9.30 -22.46
CA LEU A 16 19.30 8.51 -23.45
C LEU A 16 18.93 7.13 -22.92
N THR A 17 17.64 6.80 -23.00
CA THR A 17 17.13 5.44 -22.81
C THR A 17 16.64 4.89 -24.14
N THR A 18 17.04 3.66 -24.47
CA THR A 18 16.54 2.92 -25.64
C THR A 18 15.80 1.68 -25.19
N ILE A 19 14.54 1.52 -25.62
CA ILE A 19 13.79 0.28 -25.50
C ILE A 19 13.68 -0.36 -26.89
N SER A 20 13.90 -1.67 -26.98
CA SER A 20 13.74 -2.45 -28.20
C SER A 20 12.92 -3.71 -27.91
N ILE A 21 11.96 -4.01 -28.79
CA ILE A 21 11.05 -5.15 -28.65
C ILE A 21 10.98 -5.86 -30.02
N LEU A 22 11.11 -7.19 -30.02
CA LEU A 22 10.81 -8.05 -31.16
C LEU A 22 9.52 -8.81 -30.85
N VAL A 23 8.52 -8.70 -31.72
CA VAL A 23 7.23 -9.39 -31.60
C VAL A 23 7.07 -10.37 -32.75
N SER A 24 6.64 -11.60 -32.47
CA SER A 24 6.36 -12.63 -33.47
C SER A 24 5.01 -12.42 -34.17
N SER A 25 4.74 -13.17 -35.24
CA SER A 25 3.44 -13.15 -35.92
C SER A 25 2.28 -13.66 -35.06
N ALA A 26 2.56 -14.36 -33.96
CA ALA A 26 1.59 -14.79 -32.96
C ALA A 26 1.30 -13.69 -31.90
N ASN A 27 1.87 -12.49 -32.07
CA ASN A 27 1.78 -11.37 -31.13
C ASN A 27 2.44 -11.65 -29.76
N GLU A 28 3.45 -12.52 -29.73
CA GLU A 28 4.27 -12.83 -28.54
C GLU A 28 5.58 -12.04 -28.55
N ILE A 29 6.07 -11.63 -27.37
CA ILE A 29 7.32 -10.87 -27.23
C ILE A 29 8.49 -11.86 -27.13
N GLU A 30 9.28 -11.94 -28.20
CA GLU A 30 10.43 -12.85 -28.30
C GLU A 30 11.71 -12.21 -27.76
N TYR A 31 11.79 -10.89 -27.79
CA TYR A 31 12.91 -10.14 -27.27
C TYR A 31 12.45 -8.81 -26.71
N TYR A 32 12.92 -8.49 -25.51
CA TYR A 32 12.75 -7.18 -24.89
C TYR A 32 14.09 -6.71 -24.35
N ASN A 33 14.44 -5.46 -24.64
CA ASN A 33 15.67 -4.84 -24.18
C ASN A 33 15.42 -3.43 -23.70
N LYS A 34 16.07 -3.08 -22.59
CA LYS A 34 16.20 -1.71 -22.11
C LYS A 34 17.67 -1.36 -21.95
N TYR A 35 18.08 -0.24 -22.53
CA TYR A 35 19.43 0.28 -22.50
C TYR A 35 19.45 1.72 -21.96
N TYR A 36 20.33 1.99 -21.01
CA TYR A 36 20.63 3.29 -20.43
C TYR A 36 22.04 3.70 -20.84
N GLU A 37 22.15 4.82 -21.54
CA GLU A 37 23.44 5.39 -21.97
C GLU A 37 24.22 6.02 -20.81
N ALA A 38 23.53 6.44 -19.75
CA ALA A 38 24.14 6.82 -18.48
C ALA A 38 23.41 6.14 -17.31
N ALA A 39 24.17 5.46 -16.45
CA ALA A 39 23.73 4.81 -15.23
C ALA A 39 24.82 5.02 -14.15
N HIS A 40 24.41 5.11 -12.89
CA HIS A 40 25.32 5.24 -11.75
C HIS A 40 25.15 4.03 -10.82
N PHE A 41 26.27 3.48 -10.36
CA PHE A 41 26.33 2.28 -9.52
C PHE A 41 27.14 2.57 -8.26
N GLU A 42 26.47 2.55 -7.11
CA GLU A 42 27.15 2.61 -5.82
C GLU A 42 28.07 1.39 -5.60
N PRO A 43 29.10 1.51 -4.74
CA PRO A 43 29.96 0.38 -4.40
C PRO A 43 29.15 -0.85 -3.96
N GLY A 44 29.32 -1.97 -4.67
CA GLY A 44 28.61 -3.23 -4.39
C GLY A 44 27.21 -3.34 -5.01
N ALA A 45 26.65 -2.29 -5.61
CA ALA A 45 25.31 -2.30 -6.20
C ALA A 45 25.18 -3.32 -7.34
N VAL A 46 26.23 -3.48 -8.16
CA VAL A 46 26.28 -4.46 -9.25
C VAL A 46 26.16 -5.89 -8.73
N GLN A 47 26.92 -6.24 -7.69
CA GLN A 47 26.87 -7.56 -7.06
C GLN A 47 25.53 -7.78 -6.34
N GLY A 48 25.02 -6.74 -5.67
CA GLY A 48 23.71 -6.76 -5.03
C GLY A 48 22.58 -7.02 -6.02
N GLU A 49 22.60 -6.38 -7.19
CA GLU A 49 21.57 -6.56 -8.22
C GLU A 49 21.63 -7.94 -8.87
N ILE A 50 22.83 -8.43 -9.19
CA ILE A 50 23.01 -9.81 -9.69
C ILE A 50 22.49 -10.82 -8.67
N LYS A 51 22.78 -10.63 -7.37
CA LYS A 51 22.26 -11.49 -6.30
C LYS A 51 20.73 -11.42 -6.22
N ARG A 52 20.15 -10.21 -6.22
CA ARG A 52 18.69 -10.01 -6.19
C ARG A 52 17.99 -10.72 -7.36
N ILE A 53 18.56 -10.66 -8.56
CA ILE A 53 18.01 -11.33 -9.76
C ILE A 53 18.18 -12.85 -9.65
N ALA A 54 19.31 -13.34 -9.13
CA ALA A 54 19.52 -14.76 -8.88
C ALA A 54 18.49 -15.33 -7.88
N ASP A 55 18.21 -14.58 -6.80
CA ASP A 55 17.20 -14.94 -5.81
C ASP A 55 15.78 -14.92 -6.42
N LEU A 56 15.50 -13.93 -7.28
CA LEU A 56 14.20 -13.79 -7.96
C LEU A 56 13.90 -14.98 -8.89
N TYR A 57 14.87 -15.42 -9.68
CA TYR A 57 14.70 -16.54 -10.62
C TYR A 57 15.07 -17.89 -10.03
N GLN A 58 15.51 -17.95 -8.76
CA GLN A 58 16.05 -19.15 -8.11
C GLN A 58 17.09 -19.87 -8.97
N ALA A 59 17.90 -19.09 -9.68
CA ALA A 59 18.85 -19.60 -10.66
C ALA A 59 20.17 -18.86 -10.56
N HIS A 60 21.27 -19.62 -10.59
CA HIS A 60 22.60 -19.02 -10.60
C HIS A 60 22.91 -18.40 -11.97
N PRO A 61 23.39 -17.15 -12.01
CA PRO A 61 23.80 -16.54 -13.25
C PRO A 61 25.08 -17.15 -13.78
N ARG A 62 25.16 -17.24 -15.11
CA ARG A 62 26.45 -17.35 -15.80
C ARG A 62 27.00 -15.95 -16.01
N ILE A 63 28.12 -15.66 -15.35
CA ILE A 63 28.71 -14.32 -15.30
C ILE A 63 29.98 -14.29 -16.15
N LEU A 64 30.05 -13.31 -17.06
CA LEU A 64 31.27 -12.91 -17.73
C LEU A 64 31.70 -11.56 -17.17
N LYS A 65 32.98 -11.40 -16.86
CA LYS A 65 33.55 -10.15 -16.34
C LYS A 65 34.67 -9.68 -17.25
N MET A 66 34.73 -8.38 -17.46
CA MET A 66 35.91 -7.70 -17.98
C MET A 66 36.64 -7.10 -16.78
N GLU A 67 37.83 -7.62 -16.51
CA GLU A 67 38.73 -7.04 -15.54
C GLU A 67 39.06 -5.59 -15.92
N ARG A 68 39.36 -4.78 -14.92
CA ARG A 68 39.58 -3.34 -15.07
C ARG A 68 40.55 -3.04 -16.22
N ASN A 69 40.07 -2.30 -17.22
CA ASN A 69 40.88 -1.94 -18.37
C ASN A 69 41.75 -0.69 -18.10
N ALA A 70 42.62 -0.35 -19.05
CA ALA A 70 43.51 0.82 -18.95
C ALA A 70 42.78 2.17 -18.80
N GLU A 71 41.49 2.23 -19.18
CA GLU A 71 40.63 3.41 -19.03
C GLU A 71 39.90 3.44 -17.68
N GLY A 72 40.19 2.51 -16.76
CA GLY A 72 39.55 2.42 -15.45
C GLY A 72 38.12 1.90 -15.47
N ASN A 73 37.67 1.30 -16.58
CA ASN A 73 36.34 0.71 -16.69
C ASN A 73 36.35 -0.77 -16.33
N SER A 74 35.33 -1.18 -15.58
CA SER A 74 34.96 -2.58 -15.34
C SER A 74 33.63 -2.88 -16.04
N ALA A 75 33.41 -4.13 -16.42
CA ALA A 75 32.13 -4.54 -17.00
C ALA A 75 31.74 -5.96 -16.60
N VAL A 76 30.43 -6.19 -16.51
CA VAL A 76 29.84 -7.48 -16.15
C VAL A 76 28.68 -7.78 -17.08
N ILE A 77 28.60 -9.03 -17.55
CA ILE A 77 27.43 -9.59 -18.24
C ILE A 77 26.99 -10.82 -17.46
N ALA A 78 25.74 -10.85 -17.01
CA ALA A 78 25.14 -11.95 -16.27
C ALA A 78 23.93 -12.50 -17.05
N LEU A 79 23.82 -13.83 -17.12
CA LEU A 79 22.83 -14.56 -17.90
C LEU A 79 22.09 -15.57 -17.01
N TRP A 80 20.77 -15.63 -17.15
CA TRP A 80 19.90 -16.60 -16.48
C TRP A 80 19.07 -17.37 -17.51
N GLY A 81 18.61 -18.56 -17.13
CA GLY A 81 17.87 -19.47 -18.01
C GLY A 81 18.77 -20.13 -19.06
N SER A 82 18.22 -20.40 -20.24
CA SER A 82 18.87 -21.14 -21.33
C SER A 82 19.63 -20.23 -22.31
N LEU A 83 19.82 -18.95 -22.01
CA LEU A 83 20.55 -18.01 -22.87
C LEU A 83 22.04 -18.32 -22.95
N MET A 84 22.63 -18.22 -24.12
CA MET A 84 24.05 -18.46 -24.37
C MET A 84 24.65 -17.27 -25.11
N LEU A 85 25.93 -16.99 -24.89
CA LEU A 85 26.68 -16.00 -25.65
C LEU A 85 27.67 -16.71 -26.55
N THR A 86 27.46 -16.59 -27.86
CA THR A 86 28.39 -17.14 -28.86
C THR A 86 29.27 -15.99 -29.37
N PRO A 87 30.61 -16.08 -29.30
CA PRO A 87 31.49 -15.07 -29.88
C PRO A 87 31.17 -14.83 -31.36
N LEU A 88 31.13 -13.56 -31.76
CA LEU A 88 30.93 -13.18 -33.16
C LEU A 88 32.17 -13.54 -33.98
N ASP A 89 31.98 -14.00 -35.22
CA ASP A 89 33.10 -14.42 -36.07
C ASP A 89 34.06 -13.25 -36.40
N PRO A 90 35.37 -13.51 -36.55
CA PRO A 90 36.37 -12.46 -36.77
C PRO A 90 36.10 -11.56 -37.98
N LYS A 91 35.46 -12.10 -39.02
CA LYS A 91 35.07 -11.33 -40.21
C LYS A 91 34.02 -10.28 -39.82
N ASN A 92 32.94 -10.68 -39.16
CA ASN A 92 31.91 -9.78 -38.69
C ASN A 92 32.42 -8.79 -37.62
N VAL A 93 33.36 -9.18 -36.76
CA VAL A 93 34.03 -8.24 -35.84
C VAL A 93 34.81 -7.16 -36.62
N SER A 94 35.53 -7.55 -37.68
CA SER A 94 36.25 -6.60 -38.55
C SER A 94 35.29 -5.65 -39.30
N LEU A 95 34.13 -6.15 -39.72
CA LEU A 95 33.08 -5.33 -40.32
C LEU A 95 32.49 -4.33 -39.31
N LEU A 96 32.27 -4.73 -38.06
CA LEU A 96 31.84 -3.80 -37.00
C LEU A 96 32.91 -2.74 -36.69
N ALA A 97 34.18 -3.12 -36.63
CA ALA A 97 35.28 -2.21 -36.35
C ALA A 97 35.42 -1.11 -37.42
N SER A 98 35.18 -1.47 -38.68
CA SER A 98 35.17 -0.55 -39.84
C SER A 98 33.86 0.24 -40.00
N GLY A 99 32.89 0.05 -39.10
CA GLY A 99 31.63 0.80 -39.09
C GLY A 99 30.56 0.30 -40.06
N GLN A 100 30.72 -0.91 -40.61
CA GLN A 100 29.68 -1.54 -41.44
C GLN A 100 28.55 -2.12 -40.58
N VAL A 101 27.39 -2.36 -41.20
CA VAL A 101 26.23 -3.00 -40.54
C VAL A 101 26.38 -4.51 -40.65
N VAL A 102 26.16 -5.21 -39.55
CA VAL A 102 26.25 -6.68 -39.47
C VAL A 102 24.89 -7.24 -39.06
N ASN A 103 24.34 -8.12 -39.90
CA ASN A 103 23.06 -8.80 -39.68
C ASN A 103 23.27 -10.20 -39.11
N SER A 104 23.90 -10.30 -37.93
CA SER A 104 24.27 -11.57 -37.29
C SER A 104 23.42 -11.87 -36.05
N GLY A 105 22.15 -11.45 -36.06
CA GLY A 105 21.23 -11.58 -34.93
C GLY A 105 21.42 -10.47 -33.89
N ILE A 106 20.96 -10.74 -32.66
CA ILE A 106 21.01 -9.76 -31.57
C ILE A 106 22.38 -9.85 -30.88
N LEU A 107 23.08 -8.72 -30.85
CA LEU A 107 24.43 -8.63 -30.30
C LEU A 107 24.46 -8.02 -28.89
N ILE A 108 25.48 -8.39 -28.11
CA ILE A 108 25.81 -7.84 -26.80
C ILE A 108 27.33 -7.80 -26.60
N ASP A 109 27.82 -6.81 -25.88
CA ASP A 109 29.24 -6.56 -25.64
C ASP A 109 29.43 -5.98 -24.23
N PHE A 110 30.70 -5.80 -23.81
CA PHE A 110 31.02 -5.23 -22.51
C PHE A 110 30.86 -3.71 -22.44
N LEU A 111 30.97 -2.99 -23.57
CA LEU A 111 30.98 -1.52 -23.54
C LEU A 111 29.60 -0.88 -23.78
N GLY A 112 28.63 -1.64 -24.29
CA GLY A 112 27.37 -1.10 -24.79
C GLY A 112 27.50 -0.43 -26.17
N ASP A 113 28.67 -0.56 -26.80
CA ASP A 113 28.97 -0.10 -28.16
C ASP A 113 29.83 -1.16 -28.85
N TYR A 114 29.16 -2.02 -29.61
CA TYR A 114 29.77 -3.14 -30.33
C TYR A 114 30.88 -2.70 -31.30
N ARG A 115 30.80 -1.47 -31.83
CA ARG A 115 31.81 -0.94 -32.76
C ARG A 115 33.06 -0.51 -32.00
N ALA A 116 32.87 0.13 -30.85
CA ALA A 116 33.98 0.48 -29.97
C ALA A 116 34.64 -0.78 -29.37
N SER A 117 33.85 -1.77 -28.98
CA SER A 117 34.36 -3.07 -28.52
C SER A 117 35.18 -3.77 -29.61
N ALA A 118 34.67 -3.84 -30.84
CA ALA A 118 35.40 -4.43 -31.97
C ALA A 118 36.72 -3.71 -32.28
N ARG A 119 36.76 -2.37 -32.28
CA ARG A 119 38.00 -1.60 -32.50
C ARG A 119 39.05 -1.81 -31.42
N ARG A 120 38.61 -2.07 -30.18
CA ARG A 120 39.48 -2.30 -29.01
C ARG A 120 39.87 -3.77 -28.84
N GLY A 121 39.45 -4.66 -29.75
CA GLY A 121 39.68 -6.09 -29.64
C GLY A 121 38.92 -6.75 -28.49
N LEU A 122 37.89 -6.09 -27.94
CA LEU A 122 37.01 -6.68 -26.94
C LEU A 122 35.99 -7.62 -27.61
N PRO A 123 35.60 -8.72 -26.95
CA PRO A 123 34.68 -9.68 -27.54
C PRO A 123 33.29 -9.06 -27.73
N VAL A 124 32.72 -9.30 -28.91
CA VAL A 124 31.32 -9.04 -29.23
C VAL A 124 30.63 -10.39 -29.34
N TYR A 125 29.50 -10.54 -28.66
CA TYR A 125 28.76 -11.80 -28.61
C TYR A 125 27.42 -11.69 -29.33
N LYS A 126 27.01 -12.78 -29.95
CA LYS A 126 25.64 -13.04 -30.39
C LYS A 126 24.87 -13.70 -29.25
N ILE A 127 23.67 -13.19 -28.94
CA ILE A 127 22.73 -13.83 -28.03
C ILE A 127 22.13 -15.06 -28.72
N SER A 128 22.30 -16.23 -28.10
CA SER A 128 21.98 -17.57 -28.60
C SER A 128 21.34 -18.41 -27.49
N GLY A 129 21.02 -19.69 -27.76
CA GLY A 129 20.37 -20.57 -26.78
C GLY A 129 18.84 -20.48 -26.83
N GLY A 130 18.19 -20.63 -25.68
CA GLY A 130 16.73 -20.59 -25.52
C GLY A 130 16.25 -19.36 -24.74
N SER A 131 15.11 -19.48 -24.06
CA SER A 131 14.54 -18.44 -23.22
C SER A 131 15.40 -18.11 -21.99
N GLY A 132 15.48 -16.82 -21.65
CA GLY A 132 16.15 -16.37 -20.44
C GLY A 132 16.25 -14.85 -20.29
N TYR A 133 16.98 -14.44 -19.26
CA TYR A 133 17.21 -13.05 -18.89
C TYR A 133 18.70 -12.70 -18.97
N TYR A 134 19.04 -11.51 -19.43
CA TYR A 134 20.41 -11.01 -19.42
C TYR A 134 20.48 -9.62 -18.79
N TRP A 135 21.61 -9.36 -18.15
CA TRP A 135 21.94 -8.08 -17.52
C TRP A 135 23.39 -7.76 -17.78
N ALA A 136 23.68 -6.58 -18.30
CA ALA A 136 25.02 -6.14 -18.67
C ALA A 136 25.25 -4.70 -18.23
N ALA A 137 26.33 -4.46 -17.50
CA ALA A 137 26.71 -3.14 -17.04
C ALA A 137 28.19 -2.87 -17.29
N ARG A 138 28.50 -1.63 -17.65
CA ARG A 138 29.84 -1.04 -17.63
C ARG A 138 29.84 0.07 -16.61
N PHE A 139 30.91 0.20 -15.85
CA PHE A 139 31.07 1.28 -14.87
C PHE A 139 32.55 1.61 -14.65
N ASN A 140 32.84 2.86 -14.33
CA ASN A 140 34.16 3.31 -13.91
C ASN A 140 34.30 3.28 -12.37
N ASP A 141 35.45 3.71 -11.85
CA ASP A 141 35.71 3.81 -10.39
C ASP A 141 34.74 4.71 -9.63
N GLY A 142 34.19 5.72 -10.30
CA GLY A 142 33.17 6.61 -9.74
C GLY A 142 31.75 6.03 -9.77
N GLY A 143 31.56 4.82 -10.31
CA GLY A 143 30.25 4.19 -10.45
C GLY A 143 29.49 4.59 -11.71
N ASP A 144 29.99 5.51 -12.53
CA ASP A 144 29.30 5.95 -13.75
C ASP A 144 29.55 5.02 -14.92
N GLY A 145 28.50 4.72 -15.69
CA GLY A 145 28.62 3.99 -16.94
C GLY A 145 27.29 3.69 -17.62
N THR A 146 27.13 2.48 -18.14
CA THR A 146 25.97 2.09 -18.98
C THR A 146 25.30 0.84 -18.42
N LEU A 147 23.99 0.70 -18.68
CA LEU A 147 23.23 -0.46 -18.25
C LEU A 147 22.36 -0.99 -19.38
N ARG A 148 22.42 -2.29 -19.64
CA ARG A 148 21.57 -3.00 -20.59
C ARG A 148 20.98 -4.23 -19.92
N PHE A 149 19.68 -4.45 -20.03
CA PHE A 149 19.07 -5.70 -19.59
C PHE A 149 17.83 -6.04 -20.39
N GLY A 150 17.42 -7.30 -20.34
CA GLY A 150 16.33 -7.77 -21.16
C GLY A 150 16.01 -9.25 -21.01
N ILE A 151 14.91 -9.64 -21.64
CA ILE A 151 14.55 -11.03 -21.85
C ILE A 151 14.71 -11.37 -23.33
N ALA A 152 15.01 -12.62 -23.60
CA ALA A 152 15.16 -13.12 -24.96
C ALA A 152 14.76 -14.60 -24.98
N ASP A 153 13.97 -15.00 -25.98
CA ASP A 153 13.95 -16.38 -26.46
C ASP A 153 14.76 -16.50 -27.75
N ALA A 154 16.04 -16.78 -27.54
CA ALA A 154 16.99 -16.88 -28.63
C ALA A 154 16.71 -18.06 -29.58
N SER A 155 15.87 -19.03 -29.20
CA SER A 155 15.53 -20.16 -30.06
C SER A 155 14.64 -19.73 -31.23
N VAL A 156 13.83 -18.69 -31.04
CA VAL A 156 12.81 -18.25 -32.00
C VAL A 156 13.43 -17.38 -33.11
N PHE A 157 14.35 -16.48 -32.77
CA PHE A 157 14.96 -15.57 -33.75
C PHE A 157 16.36 -15.97 -34.24
N ASN A 158 16.94 -17.06 -33.70
CA ASN A 158 18.15 -17.68 -34.27
C ASN A 158 17.85 -18.92 -35.15
N ALA A 159 16.58 -19.32 -35.26
CA ALA A 159 16.11 -20.44 -36.09
C ALA A 159 16.35 -20.25 -37.61
N ALA A 160 16.89 -19.11 -38.06
CA ALA A 160 17.26 -18.88 -39.45
C ALA A 160 18.65 -19.43 -39.86
N SER A 161 19.27 -20.30 -39.04
CA SER A 161 20.58 -20.88 -39.35
C SER A 161 20.70 -22.37 -38.98
N ALA A 162 19.65 -23.16 -39.23
CA ALA A 162 19.75 -24.62 -39.30
C ALA A 162 19.17 -25.11 -40.64
N PRO A 163 19.84 -26.00 -41.38
CA PRO A 163 19.33 -26.54 -42.63
C PRO A 163 18.09 -27.42 -42.38
N ALA A 164 17.12 -27.28 -43.28
CA ALA A 164 15.89 -28.05 -43.31
C ALA A 164 16.14 -29.57 -43.26
N GLN A 165 15.40 -30.27 -42.39
CA GLN A 165 15.11 -31.68 -42.55
C GLN A 165 13.60 -31.92 -42.51
N ALA A 166 13.13 -32.36 -43.69
CA ALA A 166 12.11 -33.36 -43.94
C ALA A 166 10.73 -33.20 -43.28
N THR A 167 9.82 -32.70 -44.11
CA THR A 167 8.42 -33.08 -44.20
C THR A 167 8.18 -34.59 -44.00
N SER A 168 7.20 -34.95 -43.18
CA SER A 168 6.37 -36.12 -43.42
C SER A 168 4.90 -35.75 -43.21
N ASP A 169 4.22 -35.75 -44.34
CA ASP A 169 2.80 -35.55 -44.55
C ASP A 169 2.00 -36.80 -44.14
N GLN A 170 0.68 -36.62 -44.00
CA GLN A 170 -0.40 -37.63 -43.92
C GLN A 170 -0.79 -38.25 -42.55
N ALA A 171 -2.00 -37.92 -42.10
CA ALA A 171 -3.13 -38.86 -42.16
C ALA A 171 -4.47 -38.14 -41.93
N LEU A 172 -5.35 -38.23 -42.93
CA LEU A 172 -6.74 -37.80 -42.93
C LEU A 172 -7.66 -38.86 -42.30
N ALA A 173 -8.68 -38.35 -41.60
CA ALA A 173 -10.07 -38.85 -41.49
C ALA A 173 -10.36 -40.23 -40.88
N PHE A 174 -11.31 -40.28 -39.93
CA PHE A 174 -12.57 -41.03 -40.09
C PHE A 174 -13.64 -40.57 -39.07
N SER A 175 -14.87 -40.42 -39.59
CA SER A 175 -16.09 -39.97 -38.91
C SER A 175 -16.77 -41.04 -38.03
N GLU A 176 -17.62 -40.51 -37.15
CA GLU A 176 -18.62 -41.11 -36.25
C GLU A 176 -19.56 -42.17 -36.86
N VAL A 177 -19.89 -43.22 -36.08
CA VAL A 177 -21.21 -43.87 -36.03
C VAL A 177 -21.49 -44.36 -34.59
N MET A 178 -22.70 -44.06 -34.08
CA MET A 178 -23.29 -44.38 -32.76
C MET A 178 -24.11 -45.72 -32.80
N PRO A 179 -24.67 -46.24 -31.68
CA PRO A 179 -24.43 -47.62 -31.25
C PRO A 179 -25.61 -48.60 -31.40
N THR A 180 -25.30 -49.88 -31.13
CA THR A 180 -26.15 -51.07 -31.23
C THR A 180 -27.09 -51.23 -30.02
N ALA A 181 -28.37 -51.54 -30.26
CA ALA A 181 -29.35 -51.92 -29.24
C ALA A 181 -29.50 -53.44 -29.12
N ILE A 182 -29.55 -53.93 -27.88
CA ILE A 182 -29.67 -55.33 -27.48
C ILE A 182 -31.13 -55.65 -27.10
N VAL A 183 -31.62 -56.79 -27.59
CA VAL A 183 -32.93 -57.42 -27.30
C VAL A 183 -32.87 -58.21 -25.98
N PRO A 184 -34.00 -58.34 -25.24
CA PRO A 184 -34.25 -59.55 -24.45
C PRO A 184 -35.57 -60.26 -24.82
N PRO A 185 -35.75 -61.54 -24.46
CA PRO A 185 -36.71 -62.45 -25.08
C PRO A 185 -38.07 -62.55 -24.35
N ARG A 186 -39.07 -63.04 -25.09
CA ARG A 186 -40.41 -63.45 -24.63
C ARG A 186 -40.42 -64.87 -24.06
N SER A 187 -41.35 -65.12 -23.12
CA SER A 187 -42.08 -66.38 -22.93
C SER A 187 -43.47 -66.12 -22.30
N PRO A 188 -44.46 -67.03 -22.46
CA PRO A 188 -45.86 -66.66 -22.71
C PRO A 188 -46.90 -67.22 -21.71
N VAL A 189 -48.19 -66.97 -22.04
CA VAL A 189 -49.45 -67.60 -21.55
C VAL A 189 -50.02 -66.99 -20.26
N GLY A 190 -51.29 -66.63 -20.12
CA GLY A 190 -52.47 -66.65 -20.99
C GLY A 190 -53.73 -66.43 -20.14
N SER A 191 -54.73 -65.71 -20.66
CA SER A 191 -56.17 -65.84 -20.35
C SER A 191 -56.94 -64.69 -21.02
N ALA A 192 -57.98 -65.03 -21.76
CA ALA A 192 -58.86 -64.11 -22.50
C ALA A 192 -59.59 -63.11 -21.56
N PRO A 193 -59.79 -61.84 -21.97
CA PRO A 193 -60.69 -60.93 -21.28
C PRO A 193 -61.99 -60.64 -22.07
N ASP A 194 -63.08 -60.89 -21.35
CA ASP A 194 -64.42 -60.28 -21.38
C ASP A 194 -64.68 -59.15 -22.42
N ASP A 195 -65.61 -59.40 -23.35
CA ASP A 195 -66.02 -58.46 -24.41
C ASP A 195 -66.67 -57.18 -23.85
N SER A 196 -67.19 -57.19 -22.62
CA SER A 196 -67.76 -56.01 -21.95
C SER A 196 -66.68 -55.01 -21.50
N ALA A 197 -65.52 -55.51 -21.07
CA ALA A 197 -64.39 -54.68 -20.64
C ALA A 197 -63.68 -54.02 -21.83
N GLN A 198 -63.71 -54.64 -23.02
CA GLN A 198 -63.12 -54.07 -24.24
C GLN A 198 -63.96 -52.91 -24.80
N ALA A 199 -65.28 -52.96 -24.68
CA ALA A 199 -66.17 -51.88 -25.11
C ALA A 199 -66.03 -50.63 -24.22
N GLU A 200 -66.02 -50.81 -22.89
CA GLU A 200 -65.79 -49.71 -21.95
C GLU A 200 -64.38 -49.13 -22.04
N ALA A 201 -63.36 -49.96 -22.28
CA ALA A 201 -61.99 -49.49 -22.51
C ALA A 201 -61.87 -48.67 -23.80
N LYS A 202 -62.61 -49.04 -24.85
CA LYS A 202 -62.63 -48.33 -26.14
C LYS A 202 -63.37 -47.00 -26.05
N GLU A 203 -64.46 -46.94 -25.29
CA GLU A 203 -65.20 -45.69 -25.05
C GLU A 203 -64.40 -44.72 -24.19
N LYS A 204 -63.75 -45.19 -23.11
CA LYS A 204 -62.83 -44.39 -22.30
C LYS A 204 -61.60 -43.91 -23.10
N ALA A 205 -61.07 -44.75 -24.00
CA ALA A 205 -59.98 -44.35 -24.89
C ALA A 205 -60.41 -43.25 -25.88
N ASN A 206 -61.61 -43.37 -26.47
CA ASN A 206 -62.16 -42.34 -27.37
C ASN A 206 -62.45 -41.02 -26.62
N GLN A 207 -62.94 -41.09 -25.38
CA GLN A 207 -63.15 -39.90 -24.54
C GLN A 207 -61.82 -39.23 -24.18
N ALA A 208 -60.82 -40.01 -23.77
CA ALA A 208 -59.48 -39.50 -23.46
C ALA A 208 -58.80 -38.87 -24.69
N GLU A 209 -59.03 -39.42 -25.89
CA GLU A 209 -58.51 -38.87 -27.14
C GLU A 209 -59.22 -37.56 -27.54
N ALA A 210 -60.55 -37.48 -27.33
CA ALA A 210 -61.31 -36.24 -27.53
C ALA A 210 -60.90 -35.13 -26.55
N GLU A 211 -60.69 -35.46 -25.27
CA GLU A 211 -60.18 -34.52 -24.26
C GLU A 211 -58.74 -34.08 -24.57
N ALA A 212 -57.88 -35.00 -25.00
CA ALA A 212 -56.52 -34.68 -25.43
C ALA A 212 -56.52 -33.76 -26.67
N GLN A 213 -57.43 -33.97 -27.63
CA GLN A 213 -57.56 -33.13 -28.80
C GLN A 213 -58.13 -31.73 -28.46
N ALA A 214 -59.10 -31.66 -27.55
CA ALA A 214 -59.61 -30.39 -27.02
C ALA A 214 -58.52 -29.61 -26.27
N ALA A 215 -57.70 -30.28 -25.45
CA ALA A 215 -56.56 -29.69 -24.76
C ALA A 215 -55.48 -29.18 -25.73
N ARG A 216 -55.18 -29.93 -26.81
CA ARG A 216 -54.26 -29.50 -27.88
C ARG A 216 -54.77 -28.27 -28.63
N ASN A 217 -56.06 -28.23 -28.97
CA ASN A 217 -56.68 -27.07 -29.63
C ASN A 217 -56.69 -25.83 -28.73
N ALA A 218 -56.99 -26.00 -27.43
CA ALA A 218 -56.94 -24.92 -26.45
C ALA A 218 -55.50 -24.40 -26.23
N ALA A 219 -54.50 -25.29 -26.20
CA ALA A 219 -53.10 -24.92 -26.13
C ALA A 219 -52.64 -24.17 -27.39
N ALA A 220 -53.05 -24.62 -28.58
CA ALA A 220 -52.75 -23.93 -29.85
C ALA A 220 -53.41 -22.54 -29.93
N ALA A 221 -54.64 -22.37 -29.42
CA ALA A 221 -55.31 -21.09 -29.35
C ALA A 221 -54.61 -20.11 -28.37
N LYS A 222 -54.20 -20.60 -27.20
CA LYS A 222 -53.40 -19.82 -26.23
C LYS A 222 -52.05 -19.40 -26.84
N LEU A 223 -51.39 -20.30 -27.56
CA LEU A 223 -50.11 -20.00 -28.23
C LEU A 223 -50.28 -18.94 -29.32
N ARG A 224 -51.30 -19.02 -30.17
CA ARG A 224 -51.59 -17.99 -31.18
C ARG A 224 -51.88 -16.63 -30.57
N LYS A 225 -52.67 -16.60 -29.48
CA LYS A 225 -52.94 -15.36 -28.73
C LYS A 225 -51.66 -14.76 -28.16
N ALA A 226 -50.83 -15.56 -27.50
CA ALA A 226 -49.55 -15.12 -26.96
C ALA A 226 -48.57 -14.65 -28.05
N GLN A 227 -48.56 -15.32 -29.20
CA GLN A 227 -47.76 -14.92 -30.37
C GLN A 227 -48.21 -13.56 -30.92
N PHE A 228 -49.53 -13.35 -31.06
CA PHE A 228 -50.06 -12.06 -31.50
C PHE A 228 -49.81 -10.94 -30.50
N GLU A 229 -49.96 -11.19 -29.20
CA GLU A 229 -49.66 -10.22 -28.14
C GLU A 229 -48.17 -9.81 -28.19
N ARG A 230 -47.27 -10.78 -28.33
CA ARG A 230 -45.83 -10.51 -28.46
C ARG A 230 -45.50 -9.73 -29.74
N ALA A 231 -46.06 -10.14 -30.88
CA ALA A 231 -45.89 -9.44 -32.15
C ALA A 231 -46.43 -8.00 -32.06
N SER A 232 -47.58 -7.81 -31.41
CA SER A 232 -48.22 -6.50 -31.20
C SER A 232 -47.38 -5.58 -30.32
N THR A 233 -46.81 -6.09 -29.22
CA THR A 233 -45.94 -5.31 -28.34
C THR A 233 -44.69 -4.84 -29.08
N ASN A 234 -44.06 -5.72 -29.86
CA ASN A 234 -42.89 -5.37 -30.67
C ASN A 234 -43.23 -4.35 -31.76
N ALA A 235 -44.37 -4.53 -32.43
CA ALA A 235 -44.84 -3.61 -33.46
C ALA A 235 -45.16 -2.22 -32.88
N LYS A 236 -45.84 -2.13 -31.73
CA LYS A 236 -46.11 -0.86 -31.03
C LYS A 236 -44.81 -0.13 -30.68
N LYS A 237 -43.82 -0.84 -30.13
CA LYS A 237 -42.52 -0.26 -29.83
C LYS A 237 -41.82 0.27 -31.09
N ALA A 238 -41.84 -0.50 -32.18
CA ALA A 238 -41.27 -0.09 -33.45
C ALA A 238 -41.98 1.15 -34.03
N ILE A 239 -43.31 1.21 -33.94
CA ILE A 239 -44.12 2.37 -34.33
C ILE A 239 -43.76 3.60 -33.49
N ASP A 240 -43.64 3.45 -32.17
CA ASP A 240 -43.33 4.56 -31.26
C ASP A 240 -41.94 5.15 -31.55
N ASP A 241 -40.94 4.28 -31.74
CA ASP A 241 -39.57 4.69 -32.03
C ASP A 241 -39.46 5.32 -33.43
N ALA A 242 -40.13 4.75 -34.43
CA ALA A 242 -40.15 5.29 -35.78
C ALA A 242 -40.92 6.63 -35.84
N SER A 243 -42.06 6.73 -35.15
CA SER A 243 -42.86 7.97 -35.10
C SER A 243 -42.13 9.09 -34.37
N ALA A 244 -41.41 8.76 -33.28
CA ALA A 244 -40.61 9.74 -32.56
C ALA A 244 -39.43 10.25 -33.41
N PHE A 245 -38.79 9.36 -34.16
CA PHE A 245 -37.72 9.73 -35.09
C PHE A 245 -38.24 10.65 -36.21
N VAL A 246 -39.34 10.28 -36.86
CA VAL A 246 -40.00 11.07 -37.90
C VAL A 246 -40.34 12.48 -37.39
N LYS A 247 -40.76 12.60 -36.12
CA LYS A 247 -41.05 13.90 -35.48
C LYS A 247 -39.81 14.73 -35.18
N SER A 248 -38.69 14.11 -34.80
CA SER A 248 -37.46 14.81 -34.42
C SER A 248 -36.53 15.14 -35.60
N SER A 249 -36.68 14.42 -36.73
CA SER A 249 -35.73 14.43 -37.84
C SER A 249 -36.41 14.83 -39.16
N ALA A 250 -36.89 16.09 -39.20
CA ALA A 250 -37.68 16.63 -40.32
C ALA A 250 -36.93 16.77 -41.68
N THR A 251 -35.65 16.39 -41.75
CA THR A 251 -34.77 16.59 -42.92
C THR A 251 -34.32 15.30 -43.62
N THR A 252 -34.77 14.13 -43.16
CA THR A 252 -34.35 12.85 -43.75
C THR A 252 -35.05 12.58 -45.10
N PRO A 253 -34.33 12.25 -46.19
CA PRO A 253 -34.92 12.05 -47.53
C PRO A 253 -35.99 10.95 -47.64
N LYS A 254 -35.99 9.97 -46.72
CA LYS A 254 -36.90 8.82 -46.68
C LYS A 254 -38.11 9.01 -45.75
N LEU A 255 -38.38 10.23 -45.29
CA LEU A 255 -39.41 10.53 -44.28
C LEU A 255 -40.80 9.99 -44.66
N LEU A 256 -41.23 10.24 -45.90
CA LEU A 256 -42.55 9.82 -46.39
C LEU A 256 -42.68 8.29 -46.45
N ASP A 257 -41.60 7.58 -46.79
CA ASP A 257 -41.57 6.12 -46.81
C ASP A 257 -41.71 5.54 -45.40
N TYR A 258 -41.08 6.16 -44.39
CA TYR A 258 -41.23 5.73 -42.99
C TYR A 258 -42.65 5.99 -42.48
N VAL A 259 -43.25 7.14 -42.80
CA VAL A 259 -44.64 7.45 -42.42
C VAL A 259 -45.62 6.42 -43.00
N GLN A 260 -45.44 6.04 -44.27
CA GLN A 260 -46.27 5.01 -44.90
C GLN A 260 -46.07 3.64 -44.23
N GLN A 261 -44.82 3.22 -43.99
CA GLN A 261 -44.54 1.93 -43.33
C GLN A 261 -45.04 1.86 -41.88
N ILE A 262 -45.04 2.98 -41.16
CA ILE A 262 -45.63 3.10 -39.81
C ILE A 262 -47.14 2.92 -39.88
N ALA A 263 -47.83 3.62 -40.79
CA ALA A 263 -49.28 3.50 -40.98
C ALA A 263 -49.67 2.06 -41.35
N ASP A 264 -48.96 1.48 -42.33
CA ASP A 264 -49.14 0.12 -42.81
C ASP A 264 -48.98 -0.94 -41.70
N LEU A 265 -48.06 -0.71 -40.75
CA LEU A 265 -47.84 -1.59 -39.59
C LEU A 265 -48.93 -1.37 -38.54
N ASN A 266 -49.34 -0.13 -38.29
CA ASN A 266 -50.39 0.20 -37.34
C ASN A 266 -51.73 -0.42 -37.73
N ASP A 267 -52.06 -0.48 -39.02
CA ASP A 267 -53.28 -1.14 -39.52
C ASP A 267 -53.31 -2.64 -39.20
N THR A 268 -52.14 -3.30 -39.15
CA THR A 268 -52.07 -4.75 -38.81
C THR A 268 -52.35 -5.04 -37.34
N LEU A 269 -52.18 -4.06 -36.45
CA LEU A 269 -52.51 -4.21 -35.03
C LEU A 269 -54.01 -4.41 -34.79
N SER A 270 -54.85 -4.00 -35.75
CA SER A 270 -56.29 -4.21 -35.71
C SER A 270 -56.74 -5.54 -36.35
N ALA A 271 -55.88 -6.17 -37.17
CA ALA A 271 -56.21 -7.34 -38.00
C ALA A 271 -55.95 -8.70 -37.32
N SER A 272 -55.33 -8.74 -36.14
CA SER A 272 -55.10 -9.96 -35.33
C SER A 272 -54.25 -11.09 -35.97
N ASP A 273 -53.37 -10.77 -36.93
CA ASP A 273 -52.46 -11.74 -37.57
C ASP A 273 -50.99 -11.52 -37.13
N ALA A 274 -50.47 -12.45 -36.33
CA ALA A 274 -49.11 -12.36 -35.78
C ALA A 274 -48.01 -12.41 -36.86
N ASN A 275 -48.19 -13.20 -37.91
CA ASN A 275 -47.19 -13.38 -38.95
C ASN A 275 -47.08 -12.13 -39.82
N VAL A 276 -48.23 -11.53 -40.15
CA VAL A 276 -48.29 -10.30 -40.94
C VAL A 276 -47.71 -9.12 -40.13
N THR A 277 -48.08 -8.99 -38.85
CA THR A 277 -47.53 -7.96 -37.97
C THR A 277 -46.02 -8.11 -37.80
N GLU A 278 -45.50 -9.33 -37.63
CA GLU A 278 -44.06 -9.56 -37.50
C GLU A 278 -43.30 -9.27 -38.81
N ALA A 279 -43.86 -9.66 -39.95
CA ALA A 279 -43.27 -9.39 -41.26
C ALA A 279 -43.16 -7.88 -41.54
N LYS A 280 -44.25 -7.12 -41.29
CA LYS A 280 -44.24 -5.66 -41.45
C LYS A 280 -43.34 -4.96 -40.42
N THR A 281 -43.28 -5.46 -39.19
CA THR A 281 -42.35 -4.94 -38.16
C THR A 281 -40.90 -5.11 -38.62
N LYS A 282 -40.53 -6.29 -39.14
CA LYS A 282 -39.18 -6.53 -39.68
C LYS A 282 -38.88 -5.65 -40.89
N ALA A 283 -39.86 -5.42 -41.77
CA ALA A 283 -39.68 -4.54 -42.92
C ALA A 283 -39.39 -3.08 -42.49
N LEU A 284 -40.20 -2.54 -41.58
CA LEU A 284 -39.99 -1.20 -41.00
C LEU A 284 -38.62 -1.10 -40.33
N LEU A 285 -38.26 -2.07 -39.48
CA LEU A 285 -36.98 -2.07 -38.78
C LEU A 285 -35.78 -2.15 -39.72
N ARG A 286 -35.84 -2.92 -40.81
CA ARG A 286 -34.77 -2.97 -41.82
C ARG A 286 -34.62 -1.64 -42.53
N SER A 287 -35.75 -1.07 -42.99
CA SER A 287 -35.77 0.23 -43.67
C SER A 287 -35.16 1.34 -42.81
N LEU A 288 -35.43 1.33 -41.51
CA LEU A 288 -34.87 2.24 -40.53
C LEU A 288 -33.43 1.91 -40.13
N GLN A 289 -33.02 0.63 -40.16
CA GLN A 289 -31.67 0.21 -39.80
C GLN A 289 -30.61 0.71 -40.80
N ASP A 290 -30.99 0.83 -42.06
CA ASP A 290 -30.12 1.34 -43.12
C ASP A 290 -29.96 2.88 -43.09
N ASP A 291 -30.58 3.55 -42.10
CA ASP A 291 -30.53 5.00 -41.91
C ASP A 291 -29.57 5.38 -40.75
N PRO A 292 -28.42 6.00 -41.04
CA PRO A 292 -27.45 6.39 -40.01
C PRO A 292 -28.01 7.35 -38.96
N ASP A 293 -28.97 8.20 -39.32
CA ASP A 293 -29.56 9.17 -38.39
C ASP A 293 -30.56 8.50 -37.46
N PHE A 294 -31.25 7.45 -37.94
CA PHE A 294 -32.09 6.63 -37.07
C PHE A 294 -31.26 5.81 -36.07
N GLN A 295 -30.09 5.29 -36.48
CA GLN A 295 -29.21 4.56 -35.57
C GLN A 295 -28.73 5.47 -34.42
N ARG A 296 -28.30 6.69 -34.73
CA ARG A 296 -27.93 7.69 -33.71
C ARG A 296 -29.09 8.05 -32.79
N PHE A 297 -30.29 8.26 -33.36
CA PHE A 297 -31.50 8.54 -32.59
C PHE A 297 -31.88 7.40 -31.63
N ARG A 298 -31.86 6.16 -32.12
CA ARG A 298 -32.14 4.96 -31.33
C ARG A 298 -31.13 4.82 -30.19
N ASP A 299 -29.85 4.95 -30.49
CA ASP A 299 -28.78 4.87 -29.49
C ASP A 299 -28.93 5.90 -28.37
N GLU A 300 -29.35 7.13 -28.71
CA GLU A 300 -29.56 8.18 -27.70
C GLU A 300 -30.83 7.93 -26.87
N ARG A 301 -31.91 7.48 -27.50
CA ARG A 301 -33.17 7.14 -26.82
C ARG A 301 -33.04 5.93 -25.91
N ASP A 302 -32.29 4.90 -26.31
CA ASP A 302 -32.04 3.72 -25.48
C ASP A 302 -31.13 4.07 -24.29
N LYS A 303 -30.13 4.95 -24.48
CA LYS A 303 -29.36 5.52 -23.36
C LYS A 303 -30.24 6.32 -22.39
N GLN A 304 -31.19 7.11 -22.89
CA GLN A 304 -32.12 7.86 -22.03
C GLN A 304 -33.05 6.93 -21.25
N ARG A 305 -33.62 5.89 -21.88
CA ARG A 305 -34.44 4.87 -21.21
C ARG A 305 -33.67 4.14 -20.11
N GLN A 306 -32.44 3.72 -20.39
CA GLN A 306 -31.58 3.06 -19.39
C GLN A 306 -31.28 3.98 -18.20
N ARG A 307 -31.01 5.27 -18.46
CA ARG A 307 -30.82 6.27 -17.40
C ARG A 307 -32.09 6.50 -16.57
N GLN A 308 -33.28 6.42 -17.18
CA GLN A 308 -34.53 6.55 -16.46
C GLN A 308 -34.81 5.32 -15.60
N ILE A 309 -34.67 4.11 -16.16
CA ILE A 309 -34.83 2.85 -15.42
C ILE A 309 -33.86 2.78 -14.23
N ALA A 310 -32.61 3.24 -14.40
CA ALA A 310 -31.64 3.29 -13.31
C ALA A 310 -32.01 4.30 -12.21
N ARG A 311 -32.59 5.45 -12.58
CA ARG A 311 -33.14 6.42 -11.62
C ARG A 311 -34.34 5.85 -10.88
N ASP A 312 -35.32 5.32 -11.61
CA ASP A 312 -36.53 4.72 -11.05
C ASP A 312 -36.19 3.56 -10.12
N LEU A 313 -35.18 2.75 -10.45
CA LEU A 313 -34.69 1.68 -9.59
C LEU A 313 -34.02 2.23 -8.33
N GLY A 314 -33.22 3.29 -8.46
CA GLY A 314 -32.60 3.99 -7.33
C GLY A 314 -33.65 4.53 -6.36
N ASP A 315 -34.64 5.26 -6.87
CA ASP A 315 -35.73 5.85 -6.08
C ASP A 315 -36.58 4.76 -5.41
N ALA A 316 -36.87 3.68 -6.13
CA ALA A 316 -37.63 2.55 -5.61
C ALA A 316 -36.86 1.80 -4.51
N VAL A 317 -35.56 1.57 -4.68
CA VAL A 317 -34.71 0.92 -3.66
C VAL A 317 -34.56 1.80 -2.43
N HIS A 318 -34.38 3.12 -2.61
CA HIS A 318 -34.33 4.08 -1.50
C HIS A 318 -35.63 4.03 -0.69
N THR A 319 -36.78 4.14 -1.37
CA THR A 319 -38.10 4.08 -0.74
C THR A 319 -38.29 2.78 0.03
N LEU A 320 -37.95 1.63 -0.57
CA LEU A 320 -38.08 0.32 0.06
C LEU A 320 -37.14 0.17 1.27
N THR A 321 -35.96 0.78 1.22
CA THR A 321 -35.00 0.79 2.32
C THR A 321 -35.51 1.62 3.50
N SER A 322 -36.05 2.82 3.25
CA SER A 322 -36.65 3.66 4.28
C SER A 322 -37.86 2.98 4.92
N GLN A 323 -38.74 2.37 4.11
CA GLN A 323 -39.87 1.58 4.62
C GLN A 323 -39.40 0.41 5.48
N ARG A 324 -38.38 -0.33 5.04
CA ARG A 324 -37.80 -1.43 5.84
C ARG A 324 -37.24 -0.92 7.16
N GLN A 325 -36.48 0.17 7.16
CA GLN A 325 -35.91 0.74 8.39
C GLN A 325 -37.00 1.15 9.39
N PHE A 326 -38.05 1.82 8.90
CA PHE A 326 -39.22 2.16 9.70
C PHE A 326 -39.88 0.91 10.30
N LEU A 327 -40.15 -0.10 9.48
CA LEU A 327 -40.77 -1.36 9.91
C LEU A 327 -39.90 -2.13 10.92
N VAL A 328 -38.58 -2.17 10.73
CA VAL A 328 -37.64 -2.77 11.70
C VAL A 328 -37.70 -2.01 13.03
N GLY A 329 -37.70 -0.67 12.99
CA GLY A 329 -37.83 0.16 14.19
C GLY A 329 -39.14 -0.09 14.94
N TYR A 330 -40.26 -0.17 14.21
CA TYR A 330 -41.57 -0.49 14.78
C TYR A 330 -41.61 -1.87 15.43
N VAL A 331 -41.18 -2.92 14.71
CA VAL A 331 -41.19 -4.31 15.20
C VAL A 331 -40.26 -4.50 16.40
N THR A 332 -39.14 -3.77 16.45
CA THR A 332 -38.21 -3.84 17.58
C THR A 332 -38.76 -3.12 18.82
N ARG A 333 -39.53 -2.04 18.63
CA ARG A 333 -40.15 -1.27 19.71
C ARG A 333 -41.37 -1.98 20.31
N ASP A 334 -42.15 -2.67 19.48
CA ASP A 334 -43.33 -3.44 19.92
C ASP A 334 -43.35 -4.85 19.29
N PRO A 335 -42.47 -5.76 19.77
CA PRO A 335 -42.34 -7.11 19.22
C PRO A 335 -43.54 -8.01 19.53
N THR A 336 -44.41 -7.61 20.46
CA THR A 336 -45.61 -8.37 20.87
C THR A 336 -46.89 -7.93 20.14
N SER A 337 -46.84 -6.86 19.34
CA SER A 337 -48.01 -6.40 18.59
C SER A 337 -48.50 -7.45 17.58
N ALA A 338 -49.82 -7.49 17.38
CA ALA A 338 -50.42 -8.33 16.33
C ALA A 338 -49.90 -7.98 14.92
N ASN A 339 -49.47 -6.73 14.71
CA ASN A 339 -48.91 -6.24 13.45
C ASN A 339 -47.45 -6.68 13.25
N ALA A 340 -46.65 -6.82 14.31
CA ALA A 340 -45.24 -7.24 14.20
C ALA A 340 -45.09 -8.60 13.50
N SER A 341 -45.96 -9.56 13.83
CA SER A 341 -45.95 -10.90 13.21
C SER A 341 -46.29 -10.87 11.71
N LYS A 342 -47.14 -9.92 11.28
CA LYS A 342 -47.55 -9.75 9.87
C LYS A 342 -46.52 -8.99 9.03
N LEU A 343 -45.78 -8.06 9.65
CA LEU A 343 -44.79 -7.21 8.97
C LEU A 343 -43.42 -7.90 8.81
N LEU A 344 -43.08 -8.85 9.69
CA LEU A 344 -41.79 -9.54 9.67
C LEU A 344 -41.45 -10.27 8.34
N PRO A 345 -42.39 -10.96 7.65
CA PRO A 345 -42.12 -11.54 6.34
C PRO A 345 -41.78 -10.50 5.27
N LEU A 346 -42.41 -9.33 5.31
CA LEU A 346 -42.15 -8.24 4.36
C LEU A 346 -40.78 -7.61 4.60
N ILE A 347 -40.39 -7.42 5.87
CA ILE A 347 -39.04 -6.96 6.25
C ILE A 347 -37.96 -7.90 5.70
N LYS A 348 -38.13 -9.22 5.89
CA LYS A 348 -37.19 -10.24 5.39
C LYS A 348 -37.12 -10.26 3.86
N ARG A 349 -38.27 -10.10 3.18
CA ARG A 349 -38.30 -10.02 1.71
C ARG A 349 -37.66 -8.74 1.20
N ALA A 350 -37.85 -7.61 1.88
CA ALA A 350 -37.22 -6.34 1.54
C ALA A 350 -35.69 -6.43 1.63
N GLU A 351 -35.16 -7.12 2.64
CA GLU A 351 -33.72 -7.40 2.76
C GLU A 351 -33.16 -8.17 1.56
N VAL A 352 -33.85 -9.23 1.12
CA VAL A 352 -33.43 -10.04 -0.04
C VAL A 352 -33.52 -9.23 -1.35
N VAL A 353 -34.58 -8.45 -1.52
CA VAL A 353 -34.80 -7.67 -2.75
C VAL A 353 -33.87 -6.46 -2.85
N VAL A 354 -33.56 -5.79 -1.74
CA VAL A 354 -32.57 -4.69 -1.71
C VAL A 354 -31.15 -5.21 -1.97
N ALA A 355 -30.82 -6.44 -1.56
CA ALA A 355 -29.51 -7.05 -1.82
C ALA A 355 -29.27 -7.38 -3.31
N SER A 356 -30.31 -7.58 -4.09
CA SER A 356 -30.23 -7.82 -5.54
C SER A 356 -31.40 -7.11 -6.26
N PRO A 357 -31.28 -5.78 -6.46
CA PRO A 357 -32.39 -4.95 -6.87
C PRO A 357 -32.70 -5.10 -8.37
N ASP A 358 -33.98 -5.28 -8.66
CA ASP A 358 -34.58 -5.34 -9.98
C ASP A 358 -35.87 -4.51 -9.95
N LEU A 359 -36.11 -3.68 -10.96
CA LEU A 359 -37.14 -2.63 -10.90
C LEU A 359 -38.54 -3.23 -10.67
N ASP A 360 -38.88 -4.29 -11.40
CA ASP A 360 -40.19 -4.94 -11.29
C ASP A 360 -40.37 -5.60 -9.92
N ARG A 361 -39.33 -6.27 -9.41
CA ARG A 361 -39.36 -6.92 -8.09
C ARG A 361 -39.44 -5.90 -6.95
N VAL A 362 -38.72 -4.79 -7.06
CA VAL A 362 -38.72 -3.71 -6.06
C VAL A 362 -40.07 -3.00 -6.07
N GLN A 363 -40.60 -2.62 -7.24
CA GLN A 363 -41.92 -1.97 -7.36
C GLN A 363 -43.06 -2.87 -6.85
N THR A 364 -43.02 -4.17 -7.18
CA THR A 364 -44.00 -5.13 -6.67
C THR A 364 -43.96 -5.20 -5.15
N LEU A 365 -42.76 -5.21 -4.55
CA LEU A 365 -42.63 -5.29 -3.10
C LEU A 365 -42.99 -3.98 -2.39
N LEU A 366 -42.64 -2.83 -2.97
CA LEU A 366 -43.10 -1.51 -2.50
C LEU A 366 -44.62 -1.49 -2.38
N GLY A 367 -45.35 -1.89 -3.43
CA GLY A 367 -46.81 -1.94 -3.37
C GLY A 367 -47.33 -2.88 -2.28
N GLN A 368 -46.66 -4.02 -2.03
CA GLN A 368 -47.03 -4.93 -0.94
C GLN A 368 -46.76 -4.33 0.45
N VAL A 369 -45.70 -3.55 0.59
CA VAL A 369 -45.36 -2.87 1.85
C VAL A 369 -46.29 -1.68 2.10
N ASP A 370 -46.65 -0.91 1.07
CA ASP A 370 -47.61 0.19 1.17
C ASP A 370 -48.97 -0.31 1.64
N ILE A 371 -49.46 -1.41 1.06
CA ILE A 371 -50.71 -2.07 1.50
C ILE A 371 -50.59 -2.51 2.96
N ALA A 372 -49.46 -3.11 3.35
CA ALA A 372 -49.27 -3.57 4.72
C ALA A 372 -49.15 -2.44 5.75
N LEU A 373 -48.55 -1.31 5.38
CA LEU A 373 -48.52 -0.09 6.21
C LEU A 373 -49.92 0.48 6.39
N GLN A 374 -50.73 0.49 5.33
CA GLN A 374 -52.12 0.92 5.38
C GLN A 374 -52.98 0.01 6.27
N ASP A 375 -52.88 -1.31 6.09
CA ASP A 375 -53.61 -2.31 6.88
C ASP A 375 -53.22 -2.29 8.37
N ALA A 376 -51.97 -1.90 8.66
CA ALA A 376 -51.46 -1.77 10.03
C ALA A 376 -51.78 -0.41 10.69
N GLY A 377 -52.33 0.55 9.94
CA GLY A 377 -52.58 1.92 10.43
C GLY A 377 -51.30 2.73 10.66
N LEU A 378 -50.21 2.38 9.98
CA LEU A 378 -48.87 2.96 10.18
C LEU A 378 -48.47 4.00 9.13
N SER A 379 -49.33 4.28 8.15
CA SER A 379 -49.03 5.22 7.05
C SER A 379 -48.68 6.63 7.53
N ASP A 380 -49.42 7.16 8.51
CA ASP A 380 -49.18 8.50 9.06
C ASP A 380 -47.89 8.57 9.90
N GLU A 381 -47.58 7.51 10.66
CA GLU A 381 -46.35 7.41 11.44
C GLU A 381 -45.12 7.27 10.52
N PHE A 382 -45.25 6.52 9.43
CA PHE A 382 -44.22 6.44 8.39
C PHE A 382 -44.01 7.80 7.72
N ALA A 383 -45.06 8.50 7.32
CA ALA A 383 -44.97 9.83 6.73
C ALA A 383 -44.34 10.86 7.68
N ALA A 384 -44.65 10.78 8.99
CA ALA A 384 -44.01 11.61 10.01
C ALA A 384 -42.53 11.27 10.18
N SER A 385 -42.16 9.98 10.13
CA SER A 385 -40.76 9.54 10.23
C SER A 385 -39.89 10.04 9.08
N GLN A 386 -40.45 10.17 7.87
CA GLN A 386 -39.73 10.75 6.72
C GLN A 386 -39.48 12.25 6.88
N LYS A 387 -40.41 13.01 7.49
CA LYS A 387 -40.24 14.45 7.74
C LYS A 387 -39.16 14.75 8.77
N MET A 388 -38.94 13.87 9.74
CA MET A 388 -37.88 14.01 10.76
C MET A 388 -36.47 13.64 10.23
N GLN A 389 -36.36 13.01 9.06
CA GLN A 389 -35.07 12.61 8.45
C GLN A 389 -34.50 13.66 7.47
N GLN A 390 -35.19 14.79 7.25
CA GLN A 390 -34.64 15.93 6.51
C GLN A 390 -33.94 16.91 7.47
N PRO A 391 -32.72 17.37 7.20
CA PRO A 391 -32.08 18.43 7.99
C PRO A 391 -32.84 19.75 7.81
N ASP A 392 -33.19 20.39 8.93
CA ASP A 392 -33.73 21.75 8.99
C ASP A 392 -32.74 22.75 8.37
N ASP A 393 -33.06 23.28 7.19
CA ASP A 393 -32.55 24.57 6.74
C ASP A 393 -33.72 25.57 6.72
N SER A 394 -34.01 26.15 7.88
CA SER A 394 -34.75 27.42 7.92
C SER A 394 -34.52 28.15 9.25
N THR A 395 -33.81 29.27 9.18
CA THR A 395 -34.01 30.39 10.11
C THR A 395 -34.41 31.63 9.31
N GLN A 396 -35.40 32.35 9.86
CA GLN A 396 -36.09 33.57 9.35
C GLN A 396 -37.24 33.27 8.37
N GLY A 397 -38.49 33.67 8.61
CA GLY A 397 -39.08 34.55 9.60
C GLY A 397 -40.27 35.28 8.96
N ASP A 398 -41.48 34.89 9.40
CA ASP A 398 -42.78 35.59 9.37
C ASP A 398 -43.27 36.32 8.10
N SER A 399 -44.37 35.82 7.52
CA SER A 399 -45.67 36.52 7.56
C SER A 399 -46.81 35.65 7.01
N ALA A 400 -47.97 35.78 7.65
CA ALA A 400 -49.16 34.95 7.53
C ALA A 400 -50.14 35.43 6.44
N SER A 401 -51.15 34.57 6.18
CA SER A 401 -52.40 34.79 5.41
C SER A 401 -52.24 34.62 3.89
N SER A 402 -53.03 33.84 3.14
CA SER A 402 -54.41 33.35 3.29
C SER A 402 -54.63 32.12 2.40
N SER A 403 -55.60 31.28 2.78
CA SER A 403 -56.16 30.21 1.97
C SER A 403 -56.87 30.73 0.71
N GLU A 404 -56.97 29.84 -0.28
CA GLU A 404 -57.94 29.81 -1.38
C GLU A 404 -57.76 30.77 -2.56
N ALA A 405 -56.86 30.40 -3.48
CA ALA A 405 -57.15 30.38 -4.92
C ALA A 405 -56.11 29.51 -5.65
N HIS A 406 -56.55 28.87 -6.74
CA HIS A 406 -55.75 28.12 -7.74
C HIS A 406 -55.62 26.60 -7.54
N LYS A 407 -56.78 25.94 -7.57
CA LYS A 407 -56.97 24.85 -8.54
C LYS A 407 -56.79 25.45 -9.94
N ILE A 408 -56.05 24.75 -10.81
CA ILE A 408 -55.66 25.11 -12.18
C ILE A 408 -54.32 25.87 -12.24
N GLU A 409 -53.21 25.15 -11.98
CA GLU A 409 -51.91 25.32 -12.67
C GLU A 409 -50.92 24.21 -12.25
N SER A 410 -51.39 22.96 -12.21
CA SER A 410 -50.55 21.78 -11.97
C SER A 410 -50.13 21.12 -13.30
N ALA A 411 -49.52 21.91 -14.19
CA ALA A 411 -48.94 21.39 -15.44
C ALA A 411 -47.60 22.03 -15.87
N GLU A 412 -47.15 23.15 -15.29
CA GLU A 412 -45.91 23.81 -15.76
C GLU A 412 -44.87 24.15 -14.67
N ALA A 413 -45.10 23.77 -13.41
CA ALA A 413 -44.18 24.07 -12.30
C ALA A 413 -43.42 22.86 -11.73
N GLN A 414 -43.04 21.89 -12.57
CA GLN A 414 -42.14 20.76 -12.21
C GLN A 414 -40.79 20.78 -12.96
N GLN A 415 -40.37 21.94 -13.45
CA GLN A 415 -39.02 22.15 -13.99
C GLN A 415 -38.30 23.24 -13.20
N LYS A 416 -37.71 22.88 -12.05
CA LYS A 416 -36.46 23.46 -11.51
C LYS A 416 -36.15 22.87 -10.14
N THR A 417 -35.19 21.94 -10.14
CA THR A 417 -34.25 21.48 -9.06
C THR A 417 -33.92 19.99 -9.14
N GLY A 418 -34.09 19.34 -10.29
CA GLY A 418 -33.28 18.17 -10.63
C GLY A 418 -31.92 18.63 -11.17
N VAL A 419 -30.87 18.64 -10.36
CA VAL A 419 -29.49 18.72 -10.88
C VAL A 419 -29.26 17.42 -11.67
N GLN A 420 -29.51 17.48 -12.96
CA GLN A 420 -29.26 16.35 -13.85
C GLN A 420 -27.75 16.23 -14.03
N LEU A 421 -27.14 15.12 -13.58
CA LEU A 421 -25.73 14.81 -13.89
C LEU A 421 -25.57 14.74 -15.41
N VAL A 422 -25.02 15.80 -16.00
CA VAL A 422 -24.86 15.92 -17.45
C VAL A 422 -23.70 15.03 -17.89
N GLY A 423 -23.99 14.07 -18.76
CA GLY A 423 -22.97 13.19 -19.32
C GLY A 423 -22.17 13.89 -20.41
N THR A 424 -20.86 13.99 -20.22
CA THR A 424 -19.87 14.44 -21.21
C THR A 424 -19.06 13.25 -21.71
N GLU A 425 -18.18 13.47 -22.70
CA GLU A 425 -17.21 12.43 -23.09
C GLU A 425 -16.24 12.10 -21.95
N LYS A 426 -15.83 13.10 -21.15
CA LYS A 426 -14.87 12.93 -20.07
C LYS A 426 -15.45 12.12 -18.92
N ASN A 427 -16.70 12.31 -18.55
CA ASN A 427 -17.33 11.62 -17.42
C ASN A 427 -18.13 10.37 -17.81
N ALA A 428 -18.17 10.02 -19.11
CA ALA A 428 -18.96 8.90 -19.62
C ALA A 428 -18.63 7.56 -18.94
N PHE A 429 -17.36 7.33 -18.60
CA PHE A 429 -16.91 6.09 -17.93
C PHE A 429 -17.50 5.94 -16.51
N LEU A 430 -17.86 7.04 -15.87
CA LEU A 430 -18.46 7.08 -14.54
C LEU A 430 -20.00 6.92 -14.62
N LEU A 431 -20.63 7.44 -15.68
CA LEU A 431 -22.10 7.48 -15.82
C LEU A 431 -22.70 6.34 -16.66
N LYS A 432 -21.90 5.63 -17.47
CA LYS A 432 -22.37 4.58 -18.41
C LYS A 432 -21.74 3.24 -18.08
N GLY A 433 -22.54 2.17 -18.15
CA GLY A 433 -22.15 0.79 -17.88
C GLY A 433 -22.99 0.17 -16.76
N ASP A 434 -22.61 -1.01 -16.27
CA ASP A 434 -23.36 -1.71 -15.22
C ASP A 434 -23.29 -0.96 -13.87
N LEU A 435 -24.31 -1.09 -13.03
CA LEU A 435 -24.34 -0.47 -11.70
C LEU A 435 -23.33 -1.10 -10.72
N GLN A 436 -22.93 -2.36 -10.95
CA GLN A 436 -21.95 -3.05 -10.11
C GLN A 436 -20.51 -2.85 -10.58
N ASP A 437 -20.29 -2.20 -11.72
CA ASP A 437 -18.92 -1.90 -12.17
C ASP A 437 -18.20 -1.01 -11.16
N VAL A 438 -16.94 -1.35 -10.91
CA VAL A 438 -16.04 -0.59 -10.05
C VAL A 438 -15.14 0.27 -10.92
N VAL A 439 -15.25 1.58 -10.74
CA VAL A 439 -14.53 2.59 -11.51
C VAL A 439 -13.40 3.16 -10.67
N LEU A 440 -12.16 3.01 -11.16
CA LEU A 440 -10.97 3.63 -10.57
C LEU A 440 -10.55 4.81 -11.43
N MET A 441 -10.24 5.92 -10.77
CA MET A 441 -9.78 7.16 -11.36
C MET A 441 -8.46 7.55 -10.73
N TYR A 442 -7.51 8.02 -11.53
CA TYR A 442 -6.25 8.55 -11.01
C TYR A 442 -6.25 10.08 -11.09
N ASN A 443 -5.55 10.68 -10.14
CA ASN A 443 -5.32 12.11 -10.09
C ASN A 443 -4.27 12.51 -11.13
N SER A 444 -4.65 13.34 -12.09
CA SER A 444 -3.76 13.88 -13.13
C SER A 444 -3.31 15.31 -12.87
N SER A 445 -3.69 15.89 -11.73
CA SER A 445 -3.24 17.22 -11.32
C SER A 445 -1.79 17.21 -10.85
N SER A 446 -1.16 18.38 -10.81
CA SER A 446 0.16 18.56 -10.21
C SER A 446 0.19 18.39 -8.69
N SER A 447 -0.98 18.30 -8.04
CA SER A 447 -1.11 18.05 -6.60
C SER A 447 -1.17 16.56 -6.23
N ALA A 448 -1.14 15.66 -7.21
CA ALA A 448 -1.08 14.22 -6.97
C ALA A 448 0.15 13.85 -6.10
N PRO A 449 -0.03 13.21 -4.94
CA PRO A 449 1.09 12.91 -4.03
C PRO A 449 2.16 11.97 -4.62
N HIS A 450 1.72 10.87 -5.24
CA HIS A 450 2.59 9.82 -5.74
C HIS A 450 2.28 9.37 -7.17
N VAL A 451 1.05 9.56 -7.66
CA VAL A 451 0.71 9.16 -9.02
C VAL A 451 1.22 10.20 -10.02
N VAL A 452 2.04 9.73 -10.97
CA VAL A 452 2.53 10.56 -12.06
C VAL A 452 2.42 9.81 -13.38
N ARG A 453 2.17 10.56 -14.45
CA ARG A 453 2.32 10.03 -15.79
C ARG A 453 3.79 10.12 -16.17
N ASN A 454 4.45 8.97 -16.30
CA ASN A 454 5.83 8.97 -16.79
C ASN A 454 5.84 9.49 -18.24
N LEU A 455 6.99 9.90 -18.77
CA LEU A 455 6.99 10.46 -20.13
C LEU A 455 6.75 9.44 -21.27
N ARG A 456 6.46 8.16 -20.95
CA ARG A 456 5.92 7.19 -21.93
C ARG A 456 4.40 7.27 -22.04
N GLY A 457 3.74 7.92 -21.09
CA GLY A 457 2.31 7.97 -20.95
C GLY A 457 1.78 6.96 -19.93
N ASP A 458 2.61 6.13 -19.31
CA ASP A 458 2.13 5.14 -18.33
C ASP A 458 1.90 5.81 -16.97
N ILE A 459 0.87 5.35 -16.27
CA ILE A 459 0.62 5.70 -14.88
C ILE A 459 1.63 4.96 -14.01
N VAL A 460 2.40 5.70 -13.22
CA VAL A 460 3.34 5.15 -12.25
C VAL A 460 3.15 5.81 -10.90
N PHE A 461 3.39 5.05 -9.84
CA PHE A 461 3.33 5.51 -8.47
C PHE A 461 4.76 5.69 -7.94
N THR A 462 5.11 6.89 -7.50
CA THR A 462 6.43 7.17 -6.91
C THR A 462 6.60 6.39 -5.61
N GLU A 463 7.83 5.99 -5.31
CA GLU A 463 8.19 5.24 -4.09
C GLU A 463 7.49 3.89 -3.89
N GLY A 464 6.74 3.40 -4.88
CA GLY A 464 5.96 2.19 -4.67
C GLY A 464 4.60 2.43 -4.03
N ARG A 465 4.17 3.69 -3.81
CA ARG A 465 3.06 4.02 -2.92
C ARG A 465 1.89 4.68 -3.66
N ALA A 466 0.67 4.27 -3.35
CA ALA A 466 -0.56 4.90 -3.84
C ALA A 466 -1.47 5.24 -2.66
N ASP A 467 -1.76 6.52 -2.47
CA ASP A 467 -2.75 6.99 -1.50
C ASP A 467 -4.12 7.02 -2.17
N ALA A 468 -5.02 6.16 -1.71
CA ALA A 468 -6.26 5.86 -2.41
C ALA A 468 -7.48 5.97 -1.50
N CYS A 469 -8.63 6.26 -2.10
CA CYS A 469 -9.85 6.52 -1.37
C CYS A 469 -11.10 5.96 -2.08
N LEU A 470 -12.11 5.58 -1.29
CA LEU A 470 -13.39 5.05 -1.76
C LEU A 470 -14.49 6.13 -1.69
N PHE A 471 -15.00 6.53 -2.84
CA PHE A 471 -15.97 7.61 -2.98
C PHE A 471 -17.41 7.11 -2.85
N GLY A 472 -18.21 7.83 -2.07
CA GLY A 472 -19.63 7.55 -1.84
C GLY A 472 -19.90 6.42 -0.85
N ARG A 473 -19.05 6.26 0.15
CA ARG A 473 -19.06 5.11 1.05
C ARG A 473 -20.17 5.22 2.12
N ASP A 474 -21.10 4.26 2.13
CA ASP A 474 -21.98 3.94 3.27
C ASP A 474 -21.38 2.74 4.06
N GLY A 475 -20.28 2.94 4.79
CA GLY A 475 -19.66 1.90 5.64
C GLY A 475 -18.52 1.05 5.03
N ASP A 476 -18.13 -0.03 5.72
CA ASP A 476 -16.93 -0.85 5.44
C ASP A 476 -17.06 -1.76 4.19
N ASP A 477 -17.01 -1.16 2.99
CA ASP A 477 -17.00 -1.89 1.71
C ASP A 477 -15.64 -2.55 1.44
N ARG A 478 -15.36 -3.62 2.19
CA ARG A 478 -14.13 -4.43 2.09
C ARG A 478 -13.96 -5.08 0.71
N GLU A 479 -15.06 -5.36 0.03
CA GLU A 479 -15.03 -5.91 -1.32
C GLU A 479 -14.44 -4.89 -2.28
N LEU A 480 -14.91 -3.64 -2.24
CA LEU A 480 -14.36 -2.56 -3.05
C LEU A 480 -12.89 -2.27 -2.69
N SER A 481 -12.53 -2.30 -1.41
CA SER A 481 -11.13 -2.18 -0.96
C SER A 481 -10.25 -3.29 -1.56
N ALA A 482 -10.71 -4.54 -1.53
CA ALA A 482 -9.98 -5.68 -2.08
C ALA A 482 -9.83 -5.57 -3.60
N VAL A 483 -10.90 -5.22 -4.32
CA VAL A 483 -10.87 -4.99 -5.78
C VAL A 483 -9.89 -3.88 -6.12
N MET A 484 -9.92 -2.77 -5.39
CA MET A 484 -9.03 -1.64 -5.64
C MET A 484 -7.57 -2.01 -5.40
N ARG A 485 -7.24 -2.66 -4.27
CA ARG A 485 -5.87 -3.12 -3.98
C ARG A 485 -5.37 -4.11 -5.02
N SER A 486 -6.19 -5.12 -5.36
CA SER A 486 -5.87 -6.11 -6.39
C SER A 486 -5.58 -5.44 -7.74
N THR A 487 -6.44 -4.50 -8.13
CA THR A 487 -6.32 -3.79 -9.40
C THR A 487 -5.07 -2.90 -9.44
N LEU A 488 -4.80 -2.15 -8.37
CA LEU A 488 -3.60 -1.30 -8.28
C LEU A 488 -2.31 -2.13 -8.20
N SER A 489 -2.33 -3.29 -7.55
CA SER A 489 -1.16 -4.18 -7.48
C SER A 489 -0.72 -4.73 -8.85
N ALA A 490 -1.64 -4.80 -9.82
CA ALA A 490 -1.31 -5.16 -11.20
C ALA A 490 -0.45 -4.09 -11.90
N TYR A 491 -0.46 -2.85 -11.40
CA TYR A 491 0.50 -1.84 -11.82
C TYR A 491 1.79 -2.07 -11.04
N ASN A 492 2.83 -2.57 -11.72
CA ASN A 492 4.16 -2.94 -11.19
C ASN A 492 4.90 -1.85 -10.35
N THR A 493 4.29 -0.67 -10.15
CA THR A 493 4.80 0.44 -9.35
C THR A 493 3.99 0.73 -8.09
N ALA A 494 2.81 0.15 -7.87
CA ALA A 494 2.07 0.30 -6.60
C ALA A 494 2.30 -0.95 -5.73
N LYS A 495 3.37 -0.92 -4.93
CA LYS A 495 3.69 -1.98 -3.95
C LYS A 495 2.89 -1.84 -2.66
N THR A 496 2.57 -0.60 -2.29
CA THR A 496 1.83 -0.24 -1.08
C THR A 496 0.65 0.63 -1.47
N VAL A 497 -0.56 0.16 -1.18
CA VAL A 497 -1.78 0.95 -1.32
C VAL A 497 -2.20 1.37 0.07
N VAL A 498 -2.29 2.67 0.32
CA VAL A 498 -2.79 3.23 1.57
C VAL A 498 -4.24 3.65 1.33
N LEU A 499 -5.16 3.03 2.04
CA LEU A 499 -6.57 3.38 2.00
C LEU A 499 -6.88 4.38 3.13
N GLY A 500 -7.51 5.51 2.80
CA GLY A 500 -8.09 6.40 3.81
C GLY A 500 -9.15 5.68 4.64
N GLY A 501 -9.18 5.90 5.96
CA GLY A 501 -10.15 5.25 6.87
C GLY A 501 -11.58 5.79 6.73
N ASP A 502 -11.72 7.02 6.24
CA ASP A 502 -12.98 7.73 6.05
C ASP A 502 -13.42 7.74 4.56
N PRO A 503 -14.72 7.93 4.28
CA PRO A 503 -15.20 8.22 2.92
C PRO A 503 -14.43 9.38 2.29
N CYS A 504 -14.30 9.40 0.96
CA CYS A 504 -13.59 10.50 0.31
C CYS A 504 -14.22 11.84 0.62
N ASN A 505 -13.40 12.73 1.18
CA ASN A 505 -13.76 14.13 1.30
C ASN A 505 -13.88 14.72 -0.12
N ALA A 506 -15.10 15.09 -0.50
CA ALA A 506 -15.43 15.63 -1.81
C ALA A 506 -14.67 16.95 -2.11
N ASP A 507 -14.29 17.70 -1.08
CA ASP A 507 -13.56 18.96 -1.20
C ASP A 507 -12.03 18.78 -1.31
N GLN A 508 -11.52 17.60 -0.96
CA GLN A 508 -10.08 17.31 -0.90
C GLN A 508 -9.70 16.13 -1.78
N LEU A 509 -10.48 15.84 -2.83
CA LEU A 509 -10.22 14.72 -3.73
C LEU A 509 -8.81 14.74 -4.31
N ASN A 510 -8.28 15.93 -4.61
CA ASN A 510 -6.94 16.11 -5.17
C ASN A 510 -5.77 15.71 -4.24
N THR A 511 -6.03 15.42 -2.96
CA THR A 511 -5.03 14.89 -2.03
C THR A 511 -4.82 13.38 -2.17
N TYR A 512 -5.67 12.70 -2.95
CA TYR A 512 -5.54 11.28 -3.23
C TYR A 512 -4.94 11.05 -4.61
N ASP A 513 -4.16 9.98 -4.73
CA ASP A 513 -3.65 9.48 -6.00
C ASP A 513 -4.74 8.78 -6.81
N VAL A 514 -5.58 8.00 -6.13
CA VAL A 514 -6.63 7.20 -6.75
C VAL A 514 -7.94 7.36 -6.00
N VAL A 515 -9.01 7.59 -6.74
CA VAL A 515 -10.38 7.58 -6.22
C VAL A 515 -11.12 6.43 -6.89
N ALA A 516 -11.76 5.56 -6.10
CA ALA A 516 -12.52 4.43 -6.59
C ALA A 516 -13.97 4.51 -6.12
N THR A 517 -14.92 4.08 -6.95
CA THR A 517 -16.34 3.99 -6.56
C THR A 517 -17.04 2.89 -7.35
N ARG A 518 -18.09 2.31 -6.77
CA ARG A 518 -19.02 1.46 -7.51
C ARG A 518 -20.02 2.37 -8.22
N ARG A 519 -20.30 2.12 -9.51
CA ARG A 519 -21.10 3.04 -10.32
C ARG A 519 -22.47 3.33 -9.71
N GLY A 520 -23.19 2.31 -9.28
CA GLY A 520 -24.48 2.47 -8.63
C GLY A 520 -24.40 3.24 -7.30
N THR A 521 -23.30 3.11 -6.56
CA THR A 521 -23.06 3.89 -5.34
C THR A 521 -22.83 5.36 -5.67
N PHE A 522 -22.03 5.67 -6.69
CA PHE A 522 -21.83 7.04 -7.17
C PHE A 522 -23.15 7.68 -7.65
N LEU A 523 -23.97 6.95 -8.42
CA LEU A 523 -25.23 7.48 -8.95
C LEU A 523 -26.30 7.75 -7.88
N ARG A 524 -26.12 7.21 -6.67
CA ARG A 524 -26.99 7.45 -5.50
C ARG A 524 -26.44 8.49 -4.53
N GLN A 525 -25.26 9.06 -4.79
CA GLN A 525 -24.67 10.07 -3.91
C GLN A 525 -25.47 11.36 -3.89
N ASP A 526 -25.27 12.14 -2.84
CA ASP A 526 -25.76 13.51 -2.76
C ASP A 526 -25.34 14.30 -4.03
N PRO A 527 -26.24 15.07 -4.66
CA PRO A 527 -25.94 15.80 -5.89
C PRO A 527 -24.73 16.72 -5.79
N GLU A 528 -24.46 17.33 -4.62
CA GLU A 528 -23.31 18.20 -4.41
C GLU A 528 -22.01 17.40 -4.42
N ALA A 529 -21.96 16.28 -3.70
CA ALA A 529 -20.82 15.37 -3.69
C ALA A 529 -20.55 14.79 -5.08
N ALA A 530 -21.59 14.30 -5.77
CA ALA A 530 -21.48 13.75 -7.12
C ALA A 530 -20.97 14.82 -8.12
N LEU A 531 -21.45 16.07 -8.00
CA LEU A 531 -20.98 17.18 -8.81
C LEU A 531 -19.52 17.54 -8.54
N ALA A 532 -19.02 17.44 -7.29
CA ALA A 532 -17.62 17.71 -6.98
C ALA A 532 -16.67 16.79 -7.76
N LEU A 533 -16.98 15.48 -7.77
CA LEU A 533 -16.21 14.51 -8.54
C LEU A 533 -16.35 14.72 -10.06
N ILE A 534 -17.56 15.00 -10.56
CA ILE A 534 -17.75 15.32 -11.99
C ILE A 534 -16.95 16.56 -12.39
N LYS A 535 -17.01 17.65 -11.62
CA LYS A 535 -16.24 18.87 -11.87
C LYS A 535 -14.75 18.57 -11.95
N ALA A 536 -14.23 17.77 -11.02
CA ALA A 536 -12.81 17.38 -11.01
C ALA A 536 -12.41 16.57 -12.26
N ILE A 537 -13.32 15.75 -12.81
CA ILE A 537 -13.11 15.03 -14.08
C ILE A 537 -13.16 15.98 -15.28
N GLU A 538 -14.12 16.92 -15.30
CA GLU A 538 -14.28 17.87 -16.42
C GLU A 538 -13.05 18.78 -16.60
N ILE A 539 -12.43 19.19 -15.49
CA ILE A 539 -11.21 20.01 -15.50
C ILE A 539 -9.92 19.20 -15.65
N ASP A 540 -10.00 17.91 -15.99
CA ASP A 540 -8.84 17.01 -16.13
C ASP A 540 -8.01 16.84 -14.85
N ALA A 541 -8.56 17.13 -13.66
CA ALA A 541 -7.91 16.82 -12.39
C ALA A 541 -7.97 15.32 -12.09
N PHE A 542 -9.04 14.63 -12.49
CA PHE A 542 -9.17 13.18 -12.43
C PHE A 542 -9.48 12.57 -13.80
N LYS A 543 -8.89 11.41 -14.07
CA LYS A 543 -9.09 10.65 -15.32
C LYS A 543 -9.32 9.17 -15.03
N SER A 544 -10.05 8.50 -15.93
CA SER A 544 -10.24 7.05 -15.84
C SER A 544 -8.89 6.33 -15.81
N LEU A 545 -8.71 5.47 -14.80
CA LEU A 545 -7.58 4.55 -14.71
C LEU A 545 -7.97 3.20 -15.31
N VAL A 546 -9.05 2.61 -14.80
CA VAL A 546 -9.59 1.31 -15.22
C VAL A 546 -11.02 1.15 -14.69
N THR A 547 -11.85 0.41 -15.41
CA THR A 547 -13.16 -0.04 -14.95
C THR A 547 -13.12 -1.56 -14.83
N VAL A 548 -13.35 -2.08 -13.62
CA VAL A 548 -13.52 -3.50 -13.38
C VAL A 548 -15.01 -3.80 -13.51
N THR A 549 -15.38 -4.57 -14.53
CA THR A 549 -16.79 -4.80 -14.83
C THR A 549 -17.44 -5.83 -13.92
N ASP A 550 -18.75 -5.78 -13.75
CA ASP A 550 -19.52 -6.81 -13.03
C ASP A 550 -19.24 -8.22 -13.56
N ALA A 551 -19.08 -8.36 -14.88
CA ALA A 551 -18.70 -9.62 -15.50
C ALA A 551 -17.30 -10.10 -15.06
N GLN A 552 -16.34 -9.20 -14.93
CA GLN A 552 -14.99 -9.52 -14.43
C GLN A 552 -15.02 -9.88 -12.94
N LEU A 553 -15.80 -9.17 -12.13
CA LEU A 553 -15.99 -9.47 -10.71
C LEU A 553 -16.62 -10.85 -10.51
N LYS A 554 -17.69 -11.15 -11.25
CA LYS A 554 -18.35 -12.47 -11.25
C LYS A 554 -17.42 -13.58 -11.75
N ALA A 555 -16.62 -13.33 -12.77
CA ALA A 555 -15.64 -14.28 -13.28
C ALA A 555 -14.51 -14.55 -12.27
N ALA A 556 -14.05 -13.53 -11.55
CA ALA A 556 -13.07 -13.71 -10.48
C ALA A 556 -13.65 -14.52 -9.32
N ALA A 557 -14.88 -14.19 -8.88
CA ALA A 557 -15.57 -14.92 -7.83
C ALA A 557 -15.86 -16.39 -8.21
N SER A 558 -16.22 -16.65 -9.47
CA SER A 558 -16.43 -18.02 -9.96
C SER A 558 -15.13 -18.80 -10.07
N ALA A 559 -14.05 -18.18 -10.53
CA ALA A 559 -12.72 -18.79 -10.54
C ALA A 559 -12.23 -19.13 -9.12
N ASP A 560 -12.45 -18.24 -8.15
CA ASP A 560 -12.14 -18.51 -6.74
C ASP A 560 -12.98 -19.67 -6.18
N ALA A 561 -14.27 -19.74 -6.52
CA ALA A 561 -15.14 -20.85 -6.09
C ALA A 561 -14.73 -22.20 -6.71
N VAL A 562 -14.32 -22.20 -7.98
CA VAL A 562 -13.77 -23.40 -8.66
C VAL A 562 -12.48 -23.83 -7.97
N ALA A 563 -11.54 -22.91 -7.77
CA ALA A 563 -10.27 -23.21 -7.09
C ALA A 563 -10.49 -23.76 -5.66
N ALA A 564 -11.39 -23.16 -4.88
CA ALA A 564 -11.72 -23.64 -3.54
C ALA A 564 -12.31 -25.07 -3.56
N THR A 565 -13.11 -25.40 -4.57
CA THR A 565 -13.69 -26.74 -4.75
C THR A 565 -12.64 -27.77 -5.14
N GLU A 566 -11.72 -27.41 -6.03
CA GLU A 566 -10.57 -28.26 -6.40
C GLU A 566 -9.66 -28.50 -5.20
N ILE A 567 -9.34 -27.46 -4.43
CA ILE A 567 -8.56 -27.57 -3.19
C ILE A 567 -9.24 -28.53 -2.21
N ALA A 568 -10.54 -28.38 -1.99
CA ALA A 568 -11.30 -29.27 -1.11
C ALA A 568 -11.17 -30.73 -1.56
N ALA A 569 -11.38 -31.01 -2.85
CA ALA A 569 -11.29 -32.35 -3.41
C ALA A 569 -9.87 -32.94 -3.30
N ASP A 570 -8.84 -32.14 -3.53
CA ASP A 570 -7.44 -32.59 -3.46
C ASP A 570 -6.99 -32.84 -2.01
N VAL A 571 -7.46 -32.04 -1.06
CA VAL A 571 -7.24 -32.26 0.38
C VAL A 571 -7.95 -33.52 0.84
N GLU A 572 -9.21 -33.73 0.45
CA GLU A 572 -9.95 -34.97 0.78
C GLU A 572 -9.24 -36.22 0.23
N LYS A 573 -8.74 -36.16 -1.01
CA LYS A 573 -7.93 -37.22 -1.62
C LYS A 573 -6.55 -37.38 -0.98
N GLY A 574 -6.04 -36.37 -0.29
CA GLY A 574 -4.69 -36.35 0.29
C GLY A 574 -3.59 -36.22 -0.76
N VAL A 575 -3.89 -35.59 -1.90
CA VAL A 575 -2.93 -35.37 -3.00
C VAL A 575 -2.38 -33.94 -3.03
N LYS A 576 -2.94 -33.04 -2.21
CA LYS A 576 -2.47 -31.67 -2.08
C LYS A 576 -1.40 -31.56 -1.00
N GLU A 577 -0.30 -30.88 -1.29
CA GLU A 577 0.70 -30.48 -0.30
C GLU A 577 0.60 -28.98 0.01
N GLY A 578 1.02 -28.59 1.21
CA GLY A 578 0.95 -27.21 1.69
C GLY A 578 -0.10 -26.98 2.77
N PHE A 579 -0.49 -25.72 2.93
CA PHE A 579 -1.35 -25.22 3.99
C PHE A 579 -2.51 -24.43 3.41
N GLY A 580 -3.68 -24.57 4.00
CA GLY A 580 -4.91 -23.93 3.53
C GLY A 580 -5.80 -23.47 4.67
N LEU A 581 -6.96 -22.92 4.30
CA LEU A 581 -7.97 -22.47 5.25
C LEU A 581 -9.31 -23.15 5.04
N ILE A 582 -9.91 -23.55 6.16
CA ILE A 582 -11.34 -23.84 6.27
C ILE A 582 -12.02 -22.60 6.85
N LEU A 583 -13.08 -22.12 6.19
CA LEU A 583 -13.86 -20.95 6.55
C LEU A 583 -15.23 -21.38 7.07
N PHE A 584 -15.71 -20.67 8.11
CA PHE A 584 -17.04 -20.87 8.70
C PHE A 584 -17.96 -19.69 8.38
N THR A 585 -19.27 -19.90 8.49
CA THR A 585 -20.30 -18.90 8.17
C THR A 585 -20.56 -17.86 9.28
N GLY A 586 -19.75 -17.86 10.35
CA GLY A 586 -19.86 -16.93 11.47
C GLY A 586 -19.02 -15.66 11.31
N ASN A 587 -19.24 -14.67 12.19
CA ASN A 587 -18.53 -13.38 12.17
C ASN A 587 -17.27 -13.35 13.07
N SER A 588 -16.72 -14.51 13.44
CA SER A 588 -15.50 -14.52 14.26
C SER A 588 -14.30 -14.05 13.43
N ALA A 589 -13.54 -13.10 13.98
CA ALA A 589 -12.28 -12.62 13.42
C ALA A 589 -11.14 -13.65 13.54
N ALA A 590 -11.27 -14.66 14.41
CA ALA A 590 -10.15 -15.52 14.76
C ALA A 590 -9.87 -16.58 13.68
N ILE A 591 -8.62 -16.62 13.22
CA ILE A 591 -8.03 -17.73 12.47
C ILE A 591 -7.30 -18.61 13.49
N CYS A 592 -7.85 -19.80 13.70
CA CYS A 592 -7.24 -20.83 14.53
C CYS A 592 -6.07 -21.45 13.77
N LEU A 593 -4.86 -21.05 14.16
CA LEU A 593 -3.59 -21.41 13.53
C LEU A 593 -3.07 -22.71 14.13
N VAL A 594 -3.18 -23.80 13.38
CA VAL A 594 -2.78 -25.15 13.82
C VAL A 594 -1.29 -25.42 13.61
N ALA A 595 -0.69 -24.80 12.59
CA ALA A 595 0.74 -24.93 12.30
C ALA A 595 1.62 -24.54 13.50
N GLN A 596 2.32 -25.52 14.07
CA GLN A 596 3.16 -25.37 15.27
C GLN A 596 4.63 -25.07 14.93
N ASP A 597 5.08 -25.48 13.75
CA ASP A 597 6.42 -25.19 13.24
C ASP A 597 6.44 -23.87 12.47
N GLN A 598 7.59 -23.18 12.48
CA GLN A 598 7.80 -21.94 11.71
C GLN A 598 6.65 -20.92 11.82
N VAL A 599 6.03 -20.81 13.01
CA VAL A 599 4.81 -20.02 13.25
C VAL A 599 4.92 -18.62 12.66
N GLU A 600 6.06 -17.95 12.83
CA GLU A 600 6.26 -16.59 12.31
C GLU A 600 6.29 -16.55 10.78
N ALA A 601 6.82 -17.56 10.11
CA ALA A 601 6.76 -17.66 8.65
C ALA A 601 5.30 -17.78 8.17
N HIS A 602 4.49 -18.61 8.83
CA HIS A 602 3.05 -18.72 8.55
C HIS A 602 2.31 -17.40 8.80
N ARG A 603 2.58 -16.73 9.93
CA ARG A 603 1.97 -15.43 10.23
C ARG A 603 2.24 -14.42 9.11
N GLN A 604 3.50 -14.28 8.70
CA GLN A 604 3.88 -13.32 7.67
C GLN A 604 3.25 -13.63 6.30
N LEU A 605 3.11 -14.91 5.96
CA LEU A 605 2.44 -15.32 4.72
C LEU A 605 0.93 -15.05 4.78
N LEU A 606 0.28 -15.29 5.92
CA LEU A 606 -1.14 -14.99 6.12
C LEU A 606 -1.43 -13.48 6.10
N VAL A 607 -0.52 -12.65 6.62
CA VAL A 607 -0.61 -11.18 6.52
C VAL A 607 -0.65 -10.74 5.05
N GLY A 608 0.09 -11.41 4.16
CA GLY A 608 0.03 -11.17 2.72
C GLY A 608 -1.36 -11.42 2.09
N HIS A 609 -2.25 -12.13 2.79
CA HIS A 609 -3.61 -12.43 2.37
C HIS A 609 -4.68 -11.76 3.25
N ALA A 610 -4.31 -10.85 4.16
CA ALA A 610 -5.21 -10.31 5.18
C ALA A 610 -6.49 -9.68 4.62
N GLU A 611 -6.41 -8.94 3.51
CA GLU A 611 -7.56 -8.27 2.88
C GLU A 611 -8.54 -9.26 2.26
N ARG A 612 -8.02 -10.28 1.57
CA ARG A 612 -8.86 -11.36 1.04
C ARG A 612 -9.53 -12.13 2.17
N LEU A 613 -8.78 -12.47 3.22
CA LEU A 613 -9.29 -13.16 4.40
C LEU A 613 -10.34 -12.31 5.13
N ALA A 614 -10.13 -10.99 5.21
CA ALA A 614 -11.08 -10.07 5.82
C ALA A 614 -12.42 -9.98 5.05
N SER A 615 -12.36 -10.10 3.72
CA SER A 615 -13.54 -10.22 2.86
C SER A 615 -14.24 -11.58 3.05
N ASP A 616 -13.47 -12.67 2.99
CA ASP A 616 -13.96 -14.05 3.13
C ASP A 616 -14.65 -14.32 4.47
N MET A 617 -14.09 -13.79 5.56
CA MET A 617 -14.55 -13.96 6.94
C MET A 617 -15.53 -12.87 7.38
N ARG A 618 -15.66 -11.78 6.60
CA ARG A 618 -16.39 -10.56 7.00
C ARG A 618 -15.94 -10.01 8.36
N ALA A 619 -14.70 -10.26 8.77
CA ALA A 619 -14.06 -9.69 9.94
C ALA A 619 -12.54 -9.56 9.70
N ALA A 620 -11.89 -8.53 10.27
CA ALA A 620 -10.43 -8.40 10.18
C ALA A 620 -9.74 -9.59 10.89
N PRO A 621 -8.87 -10.36 10.21
CA PRO A 621 -8.39 -11.62 10.74
C PRO A 621 -7.41 -11.44 11.91
N THR A 622 -7.59 -12.22 12.98
CA THR A 622 -6.67 -12.31 14.12
C THR A 622 -6.15 -13.74 14.25
N LEU A 623 -4.83 -13.90 14.39
CA LEU A 623 -4.21 -15.24 14.43
C LEU A 623 -4.17 -15.77 15.87
N VAL A 624 -4.80 -16.93 16.10
CA VAL A 624 -4.86 -17.60 17.41
C VAL A 624 -4.21 -18.98 17.29
N PRO A 625 -2.94 -19.14 17.75
CA PRO A 625 -2.27 -20.43 17.77
C PRO A 625 -3.04 -21.45 18.62
N THR A 626 -3.24 -22.66 18.10
CA THR A 626 -3.96 -23.74 18.79
C THR A 626 -3.56 -25.11 18.25
N SER A 627 -3.94 -26.20 18.92
CA SER A 627 -3.76 -27.57 18.42
C SER A 627 -4.89 -27.94 17.44
N PRO A 628 -4.78 -29.05 16.66
CA PRO A 628 -5.88 -29.53 15.83
C PRO A 628 -7.18 -29.75 16.61
N ASP A 629 -7.09 -30.37 17.79
CA ASP A 629 -8.25 -30.58 18.68
C ASP A 629 -8.81 -29.26 19.19
N GLY A 630 -7.94 -28.32 19.56
CA GLY A 630 -8.34 -26.98 20.00
C GLY A 630 -9.07 -26.21 18.89
N ALA A 631 -8.57 -26.28 17.66
CA ALA A 631 -9.21 -25.69 16.48
C ALA A 631 -10.60 -26.28 16.24
N PHE A 632 -10.76 -27.60 16.33
CA PHE A 632 -12.06 -28.27 16.18
C PHE A 632 -13.06 -27.84 17.27
N VAL A 633 -12.64 -27.83 18.54
CA VAL A 633 -13.49 -27.40 19.66
C VAL A 633 -13.89 -25.93 19.51
N ASN A 634 -12.95 -25.05 19.16
CA ASN A 634 -13.20 -23.63 19.00
C ASN A 634 -14.10 -23.35 17.77
N ALA A 635 -14.00 -24.13 16.70
CA ALA A 635 -14.94 -24.07 15.58
C ALA A 635 -16.38 -24.44 16.02
N LYS A 636 -16.55 -25.52 16.79
CA LYS A 636 -17.87 -25.90 17.36
C LYS A 636 -18.47 -24.83 18.26
N ARG A 637 -17.63 -24.06 18.94
CA ARG A 637 -18.05 -22.96 19.83
C ARG A 637 -18.28 -21.64 19.08
N GLY A 638 -18.09 -21.59 17.76
CA GLY A 638 -18.14 -20.35 16.98
C GLY A 638 -17.01 -19.36 17.32
N GLN A 639 -15.95 -19.84 17.97
CA GLN A 639 -14.79 -19.02 18.36
C GLN A 639 -13.76 -18.92 17.24
N CYS A 640 -13.67 -19.90 16.33
CA CYS A 640 -12.91 -19.76 15.08
C CYS A 640 -13.82 -19.30 13.94
N GLY A 641 -13.42 -18.25 13.22
CA GLY A 641 -14.00 -17.90 11.92
C GLY A 641 -13.32 -18.63 10.76
N ALA A 642 -12.06 -19.02 10.96
CA ALA A 642 -11.33 -19.90 10.06
C ALA A 642 -10.37 -20.83 10.83
N ILE A 643 -10.01 -21.96 10.22
CA ILE A 643 -8.90 -22.79 10.67
C ILE A 643 -7.84 -22.80 9.57
N TYR A 644 -6.59 -22.51 9.96
CA TYR A 644 -5.43 -22.65 9.09
C TYR A 644 -4.57 -23.82 9.55
N ALA A 645 -4.36 -24.80 8.68
CA ALA A 645 -3.61 -26.01 9.01
C ALA A 645 -2.92 -26.60 7.77
N GLN A 646 -2.06 -27.60 7.98
CA GLN A 646 -1.46 -28.36 6.90
C GLN A 646 -2.51 -29.26 6.22
N SER A 647 -2.34 -29.57 4.93
CA SER A 647 -3.26 -30.42 4.16
C SER A 647 -3.71 -31.71 4.86
N ALA A 648 -2.79 -32.44 5.50
CA ALA A 648 -3.13 -33.67 6.24
C ALA A 648 -4.07 -33.40 7.44
N GLU A 649 -3.79 -32.35 8.22
CA GLU A 649 -4.62 -31.94 9.35
C GLU A 649 -5.97 -31.38 8.88
N LEU A 650 -5.98 -30.63 7.76
CA LEU A 650 -7.21 -30.13 7.16
C LEU A 650 -8.12 -31.27 6.70
N LYS A 651 -7.57 -32.38 6.19
CA LYS A 651 -8.34 -33.57 5.83
C LYS A 651 -9.02 -34.18 7.06
N ASP A 652 -8.28 -34.34 8.15
CA ASP A 652 -8.81 -34.90 9.40
C ASP A 652 -9.87 -33.98 10.03
N LEU A 653 -9.60 -32.67 10.05
CA LEU A 653 -10.52 -31.64 10.53
C LEU A 653 -11.79 -31.58 9.67
N ALA A 654 -11.68 -31.54 8.34
CA ALA A 654 -12.83 -31.57 7.43
C ALA A 654 -13.68 -32.82 7.64
N GLY A 655 -13.04 -33.98 7.80
CA GLY A 655 -13.72 -35.23 8.16
C GLY A 655 -14.48 -35.12 9.48
N ALA A 656 -13.87 -34.56 10.52
CA ALA A 656 -14.51 -34.35 11.82
C ALA A 656 -15.68 -33.34 11.75
N LEU A 657 -15.51 -32.22 11.04
CA LEU A 657 -16.55 -31.21 10.85
C LEU A 657 -17.76 -31.78 10.09
N LYS A 658 -17.51 -32.58 9.05
CA LYS A 658 -18.56 -33.27 8.28
C LYS A 658 -19.32 -34.29 9.14
N ARG A 659 -18.62 -35.07 9.98
CA ARG A 659 -19.25 -36.02 10.91
C ARG A 659 -20.19 -35.32 11.90
N ASP A 660 -19.80 -34.14 12.37
CA ASP A 660 -20.57 -33.36 13.36
C ASP A 660 -21.59 -32.40 12.72
N GLY A 661 -21.72 -32.38 11.40
CA GLY A 661 -22.69 -31.55 10.68
C GLY A 661 -22.40 -30.05 10.70
N LEU A 662 -21.14 -29.66 10.89
CA LEU A 662 -20.74 -28.25 10.82
C LEU A 662 -20.65 -27.79 9.36
N ALA A 663 -21.28 -26.66 9.04
CA ALA A 663 -21.15 -26.04 7.73
C ALA A 663 -19.80 -25.35 7.60
N TYR A 664 -19.03 -25.74 6.58
CA TYR A 664 -17.72 -25.14 6.29
C TYR A 664 -17.49 -25.10 4.78
N ARG A 665 -16.53 -24.26 4.36
CA ARG A 665 -16.00 -24.22 2.99
C ARG A 665 -14.49 -24.07 3.02
N PHE A 666 -13.80 -24.51 1.97
CA PHE A 666 -12.38 -24.18 1.79
C PHE A 666 -12.22 -22.76 1.21
N SER A 667 -11.11 -22.09 1.54
CA SER A 667 -10.68 -20.86 0.87
C SER A 667 -9.88 -21.18 -0.40
N SER A 668 -9.85 -20.25 -1.36
CA SER A 668 -8.91 -20.31 -2.50
C SER A 668 -7.48 -19.94 -2.09
N VAL A 669 -7.26 -19.43 -0.87
CA VAL A 669 -5.92 -19.15 -0.32
C VAL A 669 -5.23 -20.45 0.03
N TRP A 670 -4.13 -20.73 -0.68
CA TRP A 670 -3.26 -21.88 -0.47
C TRP A 670 -1.80 -21.45 -0.41
N ILE A 671 -1.07 -21.96 0.59
CA ILE A 671 0.34 -21.64 0.84
C ILE A 671 1.16 -22.91 0.70
N GLU A 672 1.99 -22.95 -0.34
CA GLU A 672 2.89 -24.08 -0.61
C GLU A 672 3.96 -24.25 0.49
N THR A 673 4.33 -25.50 0.78
CA THR A 673 5.35 -25.83 1.78
C THR A 673 6.69 -25.12 1.51
N ASP A 674 7.08 -25.01 0.24
CA ASP A 674 8.33 -24.34 -0.14
C ASP A 674 8.29 -22.82 0.10
N LYS A 675 7.11 -22.20 0.06
CA LYS A 675 6.94 -20.78 0.42
C LYS A 675 7.12 -20.57 1.92
N VAL A 676 6.62 -21.49 2.74
CA VAL A 676 6.85 -21.48 4.20
C VAL A 676 8.34 -21.63 4.51
N LYS A 677 9.01 -22.60 3.90
CA LYS A 677 10.46 -22.81 4.07
C LYS A 677 11.27 -21.58 3.64
N ALA A 678 11.00 -21.04 2.45
CA ALA A 678 11.68 -19.84 1.96
C ALA A 678 11.48 -18.63 2.87
N MET A 679 10.27 -18.47 3.43
CA MET A 679 9.99 -17.39 4.38
C MET A 679 10.70 -17.61 5.72
N ALA A 680 10.70 -18.85 6.24
CA ALA A 680 11.45 -19.21 7.44
C ALA A 680 12.96 -18.96 7.28
N ASP A 681 13.55 -19.37 6.15
CA ASP A 681 14.96 -19.11 5.85
C ASP A 681 15.26 -17.62 5.72
N LYS A 682 14.37 -16.85 5.11
CA LYS A 682 14.49 -15.38 5.04
C LYS A 682 14.51 -14.76 6.43
N LEU A 683 13.57 -15.13 7.31
CA LEU A 683 13.49 -14.63 8.69
C LEU A 683 14.74 -15.03 9.49
N ARG A 684 15.21 -16.27 9.33
CA ARG A 684 16.45 -16.76 9.95
C ARG A 684 17.66 -15.94 9.52
N MET A 685 17.85 -15.73 8.21
CA MET A 685 18.94 -14.91 7.67
C MET A 685 18.87 -13.46 8.16
N GLN A 686 17.68 -12.88 8.26
CA GLN A 686 17.49 -11.52 8.80
C GLN A 686 17.90 -11.44 10.27
N ASN A 687 17.48 -12.39 11.09
CA ASN A 687 17.83 -12.45 12.51
C ASN A 687 19.34 -12.67 12.72
N GLU A 688 19.96 -13.58 11.94
CA GLU A 688 21.41 -13.81 11.97
C GLU A 688 22.20 -12.55 11.58
N ASN A 689 21.76 -11.81 10.55
CA ASN A 689 22.41 -10.57 10.13
C ASN A 689 22.25 -9.46 11.17
N ALA A 690 21.05 -9.31 11.76
CA ALA A 690 20.81 -8.34 12.82
C ALA A 690 21.68 -8.63 14.06
N ALA A 691 21.80 -9.91 14.44
CA ALA A 691 22.67 -10.34 15.53
C ALA A 691 24.15 -10.02 15.24
N ARG A 692 24.65 -10.34 14.04
CA ARG A 692 26.02 -10.00 13.61
C ARG A 692 26.31 -8.51 13.68
N GLN A 693 25.39 -7.67 13.17
CA GLN A 693 25.53 -6.22 13.23
C GLN A 693 25.51 -5.67 14.65
N SER A 694 24.71 -6.25 15.54
CA SER A 694 24.69 -5.85 16.95
C SER A 694 26.00 -6.21 17.66
N ALA A 695 26.53 -7.40 17.40
CA ALA A 695 27.81 -7.86 17.96
C ALA A 695 28.99 -7.02 17.43
N GLU A 696 29.01 -6.66 16.15
CA GLU A 696 30.04 -5.80 15.57
C GLU A 696 29.99 -4.39 16.17
N ARG A 697 28.79 -3.81 16.34
CA ARG A 697 28.62 -2.51 17.02
C ARG A 697 29.15 -2.54 18.44
N GLN A 698 28.81 -3.58 19.20
CA GLN A 698 29.30 -3.75 20.57
C GLN A 698 30.82 -3.89 20.62
N ARG A 699 31.41 -4.66 19.70
CA ARG A 699 32.88 -4.81 19.60
C ARG A 699 33.57 -3.47 19.32
N ARG A 700 33.05 -2.69 18.37
CA ARG A 700 33.59 -1.36 18.05
C ARG A 700 33.50 -0.41 19.24
N GLN A 701 32.38 -0.42 19.97
CA GLN A 701 32.22 0.39 21.19
C GLN A 701 33.24 0.01 22.27
N ILE A 702 33.47 -1.29 22.50
CA ILE A 702 34.47 -1.77 23.46
C ILE A 702 35.87 -1.34 23.03
N GLU A 703 36.21 -1.49 21.75
CA GLU A 703 37.51 -1.10 21.21
C GLU A 703 37.74 0.42 21.28
N GLU A 704 36.73 1.22 20.98
CA GLU A 704 36.77 2.68 21.08
C GLU A 704 36.94 3.13 22.54
N GLN A 705 36.20 2.54 23.48
CA GLN A 705 36.35 2.80 24.91
C GLN A 705 37.76 2.44 25.39
N HIS A 706 38.30 1.31 24.95
CA HIS A 706 39.65 0.90 25.28
C HIS A 706 40.68 1.90 24.72
N LEU A 707 40.58 2.29 23.45
CA LEU A 707 41.46 3.29 22.84
C LEU A 707 41.37 4.65 23.54
N ALA A 708 40.18 5.10 23.91
CA ALA A 708 39.99 6.34 24.66
C ALA A 708 40.67 6.26 26.05
N SER A 709 40.54 5.11 26.74
CA SER A 709 41.19 4.90 28.04
C SER A 709 42.72 4.92 27.94
N LEU A 710 43.29 4.34 26.88
CA LEU A 710 44.73 4.36 26.64
C LEU A 710 45.24 5.78 26.35
N ARG A 711 44.50 6.56 25.56
CA ARG A 711 44.84 7.98 25.28
C ARG A 711 44.79 8.82 26.56
N ALA A 712 43.75 8.67 27.36
CA ALA A 712 43.63 9.39 28.63
C ALA A 712 44.78 9.03 29.59
N ALA A 713 45.19 7.76 29.64
CA ALA A 713 46.32 7.32 30.46
C ALA A 713 47.67 7.88 29.96
N ASP A 714 47.89 7.93 28.65
CA ASP A 714 49.10 8.53 28.04
C ASP A 714 49.16 10.05 28.28
N GLU A 715 48.05 10.76 28.09
CA GLU A 715 47.95 12.20 28.36
C GLU A 715 48.18 12.51 29.85
N ALA A 716 47.58 11.74 30.76
CA ALA A 716 47.80 11.87 32.20
C ALA A 716 49.27 11.63 32.57
N SER A 717 49.91 10.62 31.97
CA SER A 717 51.33 10.31 32.20
C SER A 717 52.25 11.44 31.69
N LYS A 718 51.96 12.00 30.52
CA LYS A 718 52.68 13.16 29.98
C LYS A 718 52.55 14.39 30.89
N LEU A 719 51.34 14.70 31.35
CA LEU A 719 51.10 15.81 32.27
C LEU A 719 51.85 15.61 33.59
N ALA A 720 51.79 14.40 34.16
CA ALA A 720 52.51 14.08 35.40
C ALA A 720 54.03 14.26 35.25
N ASN A 721 54.61 13.82 34.14
CA ASN A 721 56.03 13.99 33.84
C ASN A 721 56.41 15.47 33.68
N LEU A 722 55.60 16.26 32.95
CA LEU A 722 55.82 17.70 32.79
C LEU A 722 55.72 18.43 34.14
N GLN A 723 54.74 18.08 34.96
CA GLN A 723 54.57 18.67 36.28
C GLN A 723 55.75 18.33 37.20
N ALA A 724 56.22 17.08 37.20
CA ALA A 724 57.40 16.68 37.97
C ALA A 724 58.64 17.48 37.54
N ALA A 725 58.92 17.56 36.24
CA ALA A 725 60.04 18.34 35.72
C ALA A 725 59.93 19.84 36.04
N SER A 726 58.72 20.39 36.00
CA SER A 726 58.47 21.79 36.38
C SER A 726 58.72 22.02 37.87
N ARG A 727 58.21 21.13 38.74
CA ARG A 727 58.45 21.20 40.18
C ARG A 727 59.93 21.12 40.50
N ASP A 728 60.67 20.19 39.90
CA ASP A 728 62.12 20.05 40.10
C ASP A 728 62.86 21.33 39.70
N LYS A 729 62.47 21.97 38.59
CA LYS A 729 63.08 23.21 38.10
C LYS A 729 62.87 24.40 39.05
N TYR A 730 61.68 24.53 39.64
CA TYR A 730 61.31 25.67 40.48
C TYR A 730 61.39 25.39 41.98
N LEU A 731 61.80 24.18 42.38
CA LEU A 731 61.80 23.70 43.76
C LEU A 731 62.52 24.65 44.73
N SER A 732 63.71 25.11 44.35
CA SER A 732 64.51 25.99 45.20
C SER A 732 63.86 27.35 45.42
N SER A 733 63.37 27.98 44.35
CA SER A 733 62.72 29.29 44.43
C SER A 733 61.40 29.20 45.18
N ALA A 734 60.58 28.19 44.88
CA ALA A 734 59.30 27.99 45.53
C ALA A 734 59.45 27.73 47.05
N ASN A 735 60.42 26.90 47.45
CA ASN A 735 60.72 26.67 48.87
C ASN A 735 61.29 27.92 49.55
N ALA A 736 62.12 28.70 48.87
CA ALA A 736 62.66 29.95 49.42
C ALA A 736 61.54 30.97 49.68
N SER A 737 60.69 31.23 48.68
CA SER A 737 59.56 32.17 48.84
C SER A 737 58.56 31.68 49.89
N GLN A 738 58.26 30.37 49.94
CA GLN A 738 57.42 29.77 50.98
C GLN A 738 58.01 29.95 52.39
N ALA A 739 59.31 29.69 52.55
CA ALA A 739 60.00 29.84 53.83
C ALA A 739 60.05 31.31 54.28
N ASN A 740 60.21 32.25 53.35
CA ASN A 740 60.17 33.69 53.65
C ASN A 740 58.79 34.10 54.18
N ILE A 741 57.70 33.72 53.48
CA ILE A 741 56.33 34.00 53.94
C ILE A 741 56.09 33.36 55.32
N ALA A 742 56.53 32.12 55.51
CA ALA A 742 56.36 31.41 56.78
C ALA A 742 57.13 32.08 57.93
N ALA A 743 58.37 32.52 57.68
CA ALA A 743 59.21 33.20 58.65
C ALA A 743 58.59 34.53 59.08
N ASP A 744 58.11 35.33 58.12
CA ASP A 744 57.43 36.59 58.38
C ASP A 744 56.17 36.40 59.23
N VAL A 745 55.32 35.45 58.85
CA VAL A 745 54.08 35.14 59.59
C VAL A 745 54.40 34.63 60.98
N LYS A 746 55.43 33.78 61.13
CA LYS A 746 55.90 33.30 62.43
C LYS A 746 56.41 34.44 63.31
N GLU A 747 57.28 35.30 62.78
CA GLU A 747 57.84 36.43 63.51
C GLU A 747 56.73 37.33 64.07
N PHE A 748 55.70 37.60 63.26
CA PHE A 748 54.52 38.33 63.70
C PHE A 748 53.70 37.57 64.75
N MET A 749 53.51 36.26 64.60
CA MET A 749 52.77 35.47 65.59
C MET A 749 53.46 35.39 66.95
N ASP A 750 54.81 35.38 66.97
CA ASP A 750 55.64 35.41 68.17
C ASP A 750 55.68 36.81 68.81
N HIS A 751 55.61 37.88 67.99
CA HIS A 751 55.62 39.29 68.43
C HIS A 751 54.44 40.10 67.83
N PRO A 752 53.20 39.83 68.25
CA PRO A 752 51.98 40.35 67.60
C PRO A 752 51.76 41.86 67.77
N ASP A 753 52.48 42.49 68.71
CA ASP A 753 52.44 43.94 68.93
C ASP A 753 53.29 44.71 67.91
N ASN A 754 54.12 44.02 67.12
CA ASN A 754 54.89 44.63 66.04
C ASN A 754 53.94 45.11 64.92
N SER A 755 53.92 46.42 64.67
CA SER A 755 53.11 47.03 63.60
C SER A 755 53.78 47.02 62.22
N GLU A 756 55.05 46.57 62.13
CA GLU A 756 55.77 46.42 60.86
C GLU A 756 55.59 45.01 60.26
N GLY A 757 56.16 44.77 59.07
CA GLY A 757 56.10 43.46 58.42
C GLY A 757 54.67 42.98 58.10
N VAL A 758 54.29 41.80 58.62
CA VAL A 758 52.99 41.14 58.37
C VAL A 758 51.80 41.99 58.78
N ALA A 759 51.89 42.78 59.85
CA ALA A 759 50.79 43.65 60.26
C ALA A 759 50.43 44.71 59.20
N ARG A 760 51.42 45.12 58.40
CA ARG A 760 51.26 46.05 57.28
C ARG A 760 50.88 45.35 55.97
N VAL A 761 51.47 44.18 55.71
CA VAL A 761 51.33 43.44 54.44
C VAL A 761 50.05 42.59 54.41
N PHE A 762 49.69 41.97 55.53
CA PHE A 762 48.49 41.13 55.68
C PHE A 762 47.60 41.66 56.83
N PRO A 763 47.06 42.89 56.72
CA PRO A 763 46.39 43.57 57.84
C PRO A 763 45.14 42.83 58.33
N THR A 764 44.42 42.16 57.43
CA THR A 764 43.23 41.36 57.77
C THR A 764 43.60 40.19 58.68
N PHE A 765 44.62 39.41 58.30
CA PHE A 765 45.13 38.32 59.13
C PHE A 765 45.65 38.84 60.47
N ALA A 766 46.44 39.91 60.47
CA ALA A 766 47.00 40.49 61.69
C ALA A 766 45.92 41.00 62.66
N SER A 767 44.80 41.51 62.15
CA SER A 767 43.64 41.89 62.97
C SER A 767 42.94 40.66 63.56
N LEU A 768 42.69 39.65 62.73
CA LEU A 768 42.06 38.40 63.16
C LEU A 768 42.89 37.70 64.25
N TYR A 769 44.19 37.51 64.03
CA TYR A 769 45.08 36.85 64.99
C TYR A 769 45.15 37.61 66.33
N ARG A 770 45.27 38.95 66.31
CA ARG A 770 45.26 39.74 67.56
C ARG A 770 43.94 39.64 68.32
N ASN A 771 42.82 39.52 67.61
CA ASN A 771 41.52 39.29 68.24
C ASN A 771 41.46 37.91 68.92
N GLU A 772 42.04 36.87 68.31
CA GLU A 772 42.15 35.55 68.94
C GLU A 772 42.97 35.60 70.25
N LEU A 773 44.10 36.32 70.24
CA LEU A 773 44.91 36.52 71.45
C LEU A 773 44.14 37.28 72.54
N ALA A 774 43.39 38.33 72.16
CA ALA A 774 42.54 39.08 73.11
C ALA A 774 41.46 38.19 73.75
N ASN A 775 40.99 37.17 73.03
CA ASN A 775 40.05 36.16 73.50
C ASN A 775 40.73 34.97 74.24
N ARG A 776 41.99 35.13 74.65
CA ARG A 776 42.79 34.15 75.41
C ARG A 776 43.12 32.86 74.66
N TRP A 777 43.14 32.88 73.33
CA TRP A 777 43.78 31.83 72.56
C TRP A 777 45.30 32.03 72.56
N GLU A 778 46.04 30.94 72.73
CA GLU A 778 47.50 30.92 72.71
C GLU A 778 47.98 30.11 71.51
N LEU A 779 49.04 30.58 70.84
CA LEU A 779 49.72 29.81 69.79
C LEU A 779 50.24 28.49 70.36
N MET A 780 49.94 27.39 69.67
CA MET A 780 50.40 26.04 70.01
C MET A 780 51.37 25.50 68.95
N SER A 781 51.06 25.70 67.67
CA SER A 781 51.88 25.20 66.57
C SER A 781 51.59 25.95 65.28
N GLU A 782 52.59 26.08 64.42
CA GLU A 782 52.47 26.57 63.07
C GLU A 782 53.12 25.60 62.08
N ASN A 783 52.40 25.25 61.02
CA ASN A 783 52.92 24.39 59.96
C ASN A 783 52.65 25.06 58.62
N ALA A 784 53.73 25.40 57.92
CA ALA A 784 53.66 26.05 56.62
C ALA A 784 54.05 25.05 55.52
N ALA A 785 53.31 25.09 54.41
CA ALA A 785 53.55 24.29 53.22
C ALA A 785 53.31 25.14 51.97
N LEU A 786 53.99 24.80 50.88
CA LEU A 786 53.74 25.46 49.60
C LEU A 786 52.38 25.00 49.07
N GLU A 787 51.48 25.95 48.83
CA GLU A 787 50.18 25.71 48.20
C GLU A 787 50.31 25.65 46.69
N ASP A 788 50.97 26.66 46.12
CA ASP A 788 51.16 26.81 44.69
C ASP A 788 52.33 27.76 44.41
N TYR A 789 52.91 27.66 43.23
CA TYR A 789 53.99 28.53 42.79
C TYR A 789 53.88 28.77 41.30
N GLY A 790 54.11 30.00 40.86
CA GLY A 790 53.82 30.41 39.50
C GLY A 790 54.28 31.81 39.15
N MET A 791 53.72 32.31 38.06
CA MET A 791 54.04 33.62 37.50
C MET A 791 52.77 34.47 37.44
N SER A 792 52.81 35.66 38.04
CA SER A 792 51.74 36.66 37.96
C SER A 792 52.14 37.81 37.04
N ASP A 793 51.14 38.45 36.44
CA ASP A 793 51.28 39.71 35.74
C ASP A 793 51.29 40.88 36.72
N PHE A 794 52.37 41.65 36.72
CA PHE A 794 52.44 42.92 37.41
C PHE A 794 52.90 44.02 36.44
N LYS A 795 51.97 44.91 36.07
CA LYS A 795 52.21 46.01 35.12
C LYS A 795 52.90 45.55 33.81
N GLY A 796 52.52 44.38 33.30
CA GLY A 796 53.06 43.81 32.07
C GLY A 796 54.37 43.00 32.22
N ARG A 797 54.94 42.90 33.44
CA ARG A 797 56.04 41.97 33.74
C ARG A 797 55.49 40.67 34.33
N LYS A 798 56.13 39.56 33.98
CA LYS A 798 55.91 38.25 34.62
C LYS A 798 56.83 38.13 35.81
N LEU A 799 56.25 38.10 37.01
CA LEU A 799 56.98 38.03 38.27
C LEU A 799 56.63 36.76 39.01
N GLU A 800 57.59 36.24 39.77
CA GLU A 800 57.41 35.05 40.59
C GLU A 800 56.36 35.30 41.66
N THR A 801 55.58 34.27 41.97
CA THR A 801 54.49 34.36 42.94
C THR A 801 54.40 33.04 43.67
N ALA A 802 54.50 33.12 44.99
CA ALA A 802 54.35 31.97 45.87
C ALA A 802 53.06 32.09 46.67
N LEU A 803 52.34 30.98 46.78
CA LEU A 803 51.20 30.82 47.66
C LEU A 803 51.59 29.80 48.73
N SER A 804 51.56 30.20 49.99
CA SER A 804 51.95 29.39 51.15
C SER A 804 50.73 29.14 52.01
N ARG A 805 50.39 27.86 52.22
CA ARG A 805 49.37 27.44 53.18
C ARG A 805 49.99 27.34 54.55
N ILE A 806 49.43 28.04 55.53
CA ILE A 806 49.88 27.98 56.92
C ILE A 806 48.71 27.53 57.80
N ASN A 807 48.93 26.42 58.50
CA ASN A 807 48.01 25.88 59.51
C ASN A 807 48.48 26.32 60.89
N ILE A 808 47.60 26.99 61.63
CA ILE A 808 47.87 27.62 62.92
C ILE A 808 47.03 26.90 63.97
N GLY A 809 47.70 26.14 64.83
CA GLY A 809 47.09 25.50 66.00
C GLY A 809 47.06 26.46 67.17
N LEU A 810 45.89 26.64 67.76
CA LEU A 810 45.62 27.50 68.90
C LEU A 810 45.01 26.68 70.04
N LYS A 811 45.30 27.07 71.28
CA LYS A 811 44.69 26.47 72.48
C LYS A 811 44.15 27.55 73.42
N ASN A 812 43.03 27.28 74.09
CA ASN A 812 42.48 28.17 75.11
C ASN A 812 42.39 27.41 76.43
N ARG A 813 43.26 27.77 77.39
CA ARG A 813 43.34 27.07 78.69
C ARG A 813 42.13 27.32 79.59
N MET A 814 41.45 28.46 79.41
CA MET A 814 40.28 28.82 80.22
C MET A 814 39.04 28.05 79.75
N LEU A 815 38.91 27.84 78.44
CA LEU A 815 37.81 27.07 77.84
C LEU A 815 38.11 25.56 77.79
N GLY A 816 39.38 25.17 77.89
CA GLY A 816 39.81 23.77 77.76
C GLY A 816 39.71 23.25 76.32
N ASP A 817 39.85 24.13 75.33
CA ASP A 817 39.57 23.84 73.93
C ASP A 817 40.79 24.08 73.02
N TYR A 818 40.80 23.42 71.87
CA TYR A 818 41.82 23.52 70.83
C TYR A 818 41.15 23.82 69.49
N LYS A 819 41.73 24.72 68.70
CA LYS A 819 41.28 24.96 67.33
C LYS A 819 42.46 25.09 66.38
N SER A 820 42.20 24.79 65.10
CA SER A 820 43.17 24.95 64.03
C SER A 820 42.57 25.86 62.98
N GLU A 821 43.30 26.92 62.62
CA GLU A 821 42.92 27.86 61.58
C GLU A 821 43.86 27.67 60.38
N CYS A 822 43.33 27.72 59.16
CA CYS A 822 44.12 27.55 57.94
C CYS A 822 44.00 28.79 57.06
N PHE A 823 45.15 29.34 56.68
CA PHE A 823 45.23 30.49 55.78
C PHE A 823 46.18 30.22 54.62
N ILE A 824 45.85 30.74 53.44
CA ILE A 824 46.73 30.80 52.28
C ILE A 824 47.22 32.24 52.16
N PHE A 825 48.54 32.40 52.25
CA PHE A 825 49.26 33.66 52.09
C PHE A 825 49.90 33.69 50.72
N GLY A 826 49.75 34.80 50.01
CA GLY A 826 50.31 34.98 48.68
C GLY A 826 50.90 36.36 48.48
N GLU A 827 51.99 36.44 47.73
CA GLU A 827 52.62 37.70 47.35
C GLU A 827 53.38 37.56 46.03
N ILE A 828 53.46 38.65 45.27
CA ILE A 828 54.24 38.75 44.03
C ILE A 828 55.64 39.26 44.38
N GLU A 829 56.67 38.50 44.01
CA GLU A 829 58.06 38.80 44.29
C GLU A 829 58.68 39.63 43.16
N ASP A 830 59.00 40.89 43.46
CA ASP A 830 59.62 41.84 42.54
C ASP A 830 61.10 42.03 42.93
N SER A 831 61.91 41.02 42.63
CA SER A 831 63.32 40.95 42.99
C SER A 831 64.16 42.08 42.38
N GLU A 832 63.78 42.60 41.22
CA GLU A 832 64.43 43.76 40.56
C GLU A 832 64.40 45.02 41.46
N PHE A 833 63.33 45.19 42.22
CA PHE A 833 63.15 46.33 43.11
C PHE A 833 63.21 45.96 44.59
N ALA A 834 63.51 44.70 44.92
CA ALA A 834 63.45 44.14 46.26
C ALA A 834 62.11 44.43 46.98
N MET A 835 61.01 44.33 46.23
CA MET A 835 59.65 44.64 46.71
C MET A 835 58.75 43.41 46.66
N ARG A 836 57.81 43.34 47.60
CA ARG A 836 56.73 42.36 47.62
C ARG A 836 55.41 43.06 47.33
N ARG A 837 54.64 42.53 46.40
CA ARG A 837 53.50 43.24 45.81
C ARG A 837 52.22 42.44 45.90
N ASP A 838 51.11 43.19 45.95
CA ASP A 838 49.72 42.72 45.92
C ASP A 838 49.46 41.51 46.85
N PRO A 839 49.75 41.64 48.16
CA PRO A 839 49.62 40.54 49.10
C PRO A 839 48.17 40.08 49.27
N ILE A 840 47.99 38.78 49.51
CA ILE A 840 46.72 38.15 49.85
C ILE A 840 46.87 37.25 51.07
N ALA A 841 45.90 37.30 51.98
CA ALA A 841 45.73 36.33 53.05
C ALA A 841 44.25 35.95 53.12
N VAL A 842 43.92 34.71 52.77
CA VAL A 842 42.55 34.19 52.74
C VAL A 842 42.46 32.90 53.54
N SER A 843 41.27 32.58 54.06
CA SER A 843 41.03 31.28 54.66
C SER A 843 41.18 30.18 53.60
N CYS A 844 41.68 29.01 53.99
CA CYS A 844 41.82 27.86 53.10
C CYS A 844 40.49 27.33 52.53
N ASP A 845 39.35 27.68 53.14
CA ASP A 845 38.02 27.29 52.66
C ASP A 845 37.43 28.31 51.66
N ASP A 846 38.08 29.46 51.47
CA ASP A 846 37.64 30.53 50.56
C ASP A 846 38.32 30.42 49.19
N ASP A 847 38.00 29.32 48.48
CA ASP A 847 38.50 29.05 47.12
C ASP A 847 38.11 30.15 46.13
N ALA A 848 36.98 30.82 46.35
CA ALA A 848 36.49 31.89 45.49
C ALA A 848 37.38 33.13 45.56
N ALA A 849 37.74 33.58 46.75
CA ALA A 849 38.65 34.72 46.93
C ALA A 849 40.04 34.41 46.35
N LEU A 850 40.57 33.21 46.59
CA LEU A 850 41.86 32.79 46.05
C LEU A 850 41.85 32.72 44.52
N SER A 851 40.81 32.12 43.92
CA SER A 851 40.67 32.02 42.47
C SER A 851 40.50 33.39 41.82
N SER A 852 39.69 34.27 42.43
CA SER A 852 39.51 35.64 41.95
C SER A 852 40.84 36.40 41.94
N TRP A 853 41.65 36.25 42.99
CA TRP A 853 42.97 36.86 43.05
C TRP A 853 43.91 36.31 41.98
N LYS A 854 43.96 34.98 41.79
CA LYS A 854 44.76 34.33 40.73
C LYS A 854 44.36 34.85 39.33
N ILE A 855 43.07 34.96 39.04
CA ILE A 855 42.55 35.46 37.77
C ILE A 855 42.92 36.93 37.58
N GLN A 856 42.71 37.77 38.59
CA GLN A 856 43.00 39.20 38.54
C GLN A 856 44.47 39.49 38.20
N HIS A 857 45.39 38.67 38.71
CA HIS A 857 46.83 38.83 38.50
C HIS A 857 47.36 37.95 37.37
N GLY A 858 46.50 37.32 36.56
CA GLY A 858 46.93 36.45 35.46
C GLY A 858 47.87 35.34 35.91
N PHE A 859 47.71 34.85 37.14
CA PHE A 859 48.59 33.87 37.76
C PHE A 859 48.56 32.56 36.98
N LYS A 860 49.75 32.10 36.58
CA LYS A 860 49.96 30.82 35.91
C LYS A 860 50.80 29.92 36.80
N SER A 861 50.21 28.83 37.26
CA SER A 861 50.92 27.85 38.07
C SER A 861 51.99 27.14 37.24
N VAL A 862 53.19 27.04 37.82
CA VAL A 862 54.24 26.12 37.36
C VAL A 862 54.37 24.92 38.31
N TRP A 863 53.57 24.88 39.38
CA TRP A 863 53.60 23.86 40.42
C TRP A 863 52.50 22.80 40.25
N THR A 864 51.33 23.21 39.76
CA THR A 864 50.15 22.37 39.52
C THR A 864 49.66 22.65 38.10
N LEU A 865 50.04 21.78 37.16
CA LEU A 865 49.72 21.96 35.74
C LEU A 865 48.32 21.39 35.46
N SER A 866 47.55 22.07 34.60
CA SER A 866 46.23 21.65 34.16
C SER A 866 46.18 21.53 32.64
N THR A 867 45.42 20.57 32.12
CA THR A 867 45.17 20.42 30.68
C THR A 867 44.33 21.56 30.09
N ALA A 868 43.65 22.34 30.94
CA ALA A 868 42.81 23.47 30.54
C ALA A 868 43.59 24.79 30.35
N ASP A 869 44.90 24.82 30.64
CA ASP A 869 45.73 26.03 30.55
C ASP A 869 46.74 25.91 29.39
N PRO A 870 46.38 26.33 28.16
CA PRO A 870 47.09 25.99 26.92
C PRO A 870 48.50 26.61 26.81
N THR A 871 48.89 27.49 27.74
CA THR A 871 50.27 28.03 27.79
C THR A 871 51.26 27.17 28.57
N ALA A 872 50.83 26.19 29.36
CA ALA A 872 51.72 25.22 30.00
C ALA A 872 52.21 24.12 29.03
N ILE A 873 51.52 23.93 27.90
CA ILE A 873 51.83 22.93 26.86
C ILE A 873 52.43 23.61 25.62
N GLY A 874 53.18 24.69 25.82
CA GLY A 874 53.81 25.46 24.75
C GLY A 874 55.09 24.81 24.24
N ARG A 875 55.00 24.16 23.06
CA ARG A 875 56.08 23.89 22.07
C ARG A 875 57.45 23.47 22.63
N TYR A 876 57.68 22.16 22.61
CA TYR A 876 59.00 21.59 22.31
C TYR A 876 58.94 20.81 21.00
#